data_AF-A0A0G4NA49-F1
#
_entry.id   AF-A0A0G4NA49-F1
#
_cell.length_a   1.000
_cell.length_b   1.000
_cell.length_c   1.000
_cell.angle_alpha   90.00
_cell.angle_beta   90.00
_cell.angle_gamma   90.00
#
_symmetry.space_group_name_H-M   'P 1'
#
loop_
_entity.id
_entity.type
_entity.pdbx_description
1 polymer ?
#
loop_
_entity_poly.entity_id
_entity_poly.type
_entity_poly.pdbx_seq_one_letter_code
_entity_poly.pdbx_strand_id
1 'polypeptide(L)'
;MNNMNRFSQRVKAQLSRGKDPNKPKKSKDAKDGAASPSSVGSGRDANQSPVLTPSSSTSTLNDIRNKPLPSGTATDHGAPNQPSPLSNQQTAGQDRFGGTSQASNGNGTPSRLGALPPSVVISPSAPHVPPPGAAETMPHDLAPPKAGTKSLMFDRLHQTPKDVPEGMRTPKRQHSSRFDISADRELEKLPGFHEVPPNRRQDLFMQKIDQCNVIFDFNDASGDMKSKEIKRLALHELLDYVANNRQVITEPMYPRVVEMFNKNLFRPIPPPMNPQGEAFDPEEDEPVLEVAWPHIQVVYEFFLRFIESQDFNTNIAKAYIDHSFVLQLLELFDSEDPRERDFLKTTLHRIYGKFLNLRSFIRRSINNVFFQFTYETERFNGIAELLEILGSIINGFALPLKEEHKTFLTRVLIPLHKVKSLSMYHPQLAYCIVQFLEKDASLTEEVVLGLLRYWPKTNSTKEVMFLNEVEDIFEVMDPAEFAKVQEPLFHQLAKSVASPHFQVAERALYFWNNEYFCNLVSDNVEIILPIMFAPLYENSKGHWNRTIHGMVYNAMKLFMEINPQLFDDCSHDYTEQQNTAVARETERKQKWDSIASLASQRKTTNGTAGPREHTPSPTAMSQLAFPPWIHGHSFESTLREGEQFANAFFDTETKVKIAKALDDFGVDYIELTSPASSEQSRKDCETICKLGLKAKILTHVLDVVIGTSSYLREHSHGKDMTYIINTAIEVIEFVKSKGLEVRFSSEDSFRSNLVDLLSVYSAVDKVGVTRVGIADTVGCASPRQVYDLVRTLRGVVKCDIETHFHDDTGCAVANAYCALEAGATHVDTSVLGIGERNGITTLGGLMARMVVADREYVTSKYKLHKLKDLENLVADAVQINIPFNNPITGFCAFTHKAGIHAKAILNNPSTYEVLNPSDFGLSRYVHFASRLTGWNAIKSRVEQLGLTMTDAQVKECTKKVKAMADVRPLAIDDADSVIRTFHLNLTSDEEKPLLPDLTSEEHAKFVQAEKEIAAEPEKRSLDTTEETNGSAAKKVKV
;
A
#
# COMPACT_ATOMS: atom_id res chain seq x y z
N MET A 1 2.65 -9.41 28.06
CA MET A 1 1.68 -10.09 28.96
C MET A 1 1.34 -9.35 30.26
N ASN A 2 2.27 -8.91 31.14
CA ASN A 2 1.87 -8.36 32.46
C ASN A 2 1.07 -7.03 32.48
N ASN A 3 0.86 -6.34 31.36
CA ASN A 3 -0.06 -5.19 31.28
C ASN A 3 -1.49 -5.57 30.87
N MET A 4 -1.72 -6.61 30.05
CA MET A 4 -3.06 -7.02 29.59
C MET A 4 -3.97 -7.45 30.75
N ASN A 5 -3.45 -8.25 31.69
CA ASN A 5 -4.24 -8.74 32.82
C ASN A 5 -4.74 -7.62 33.77
N ARG A 6 -4.13 -6.42 33.75
CA ARG A 6 -4.58 -5.28 34.57
C ARG A 6 -5.81 -4.56 34.01
N PHE A 7 -6.16 -4.75 32.73
CA PHE A 7 -7.38 -4.19 32.16
C PHE A 7 -8.56 -5.15 32.37
N SER A 8 -8.43 -6.41 31.95
CA SER A 8 -9.47 -7.44 32.09
C SER A 8 -9.93 -7.66 33.54
N GLN A 9 -8.99 -7.72 34.51
CA GLN A 9 -9.34 -7.85 35.94
C GLN A 9 -10.12 -6.65 36.50
N ARG A 10 -10.05 -5.47 35.87
CA ARG A 10 -10.75 -4.27 36.35
C ARG A 10 -12.22 -4.26 35.93
N VAL A 11 -12.54 -4.86 34.78
CA VAL A 11 -13.92 -4.98 34.25
C VAL A 11 -14.69 -6.05 35.02
N LYS A 12 -14.15 -7.28 35.14
CA LYS A 12 -14.83 -8.39 35.84
C LYS A 12 -15.08 -8.12 37.34
N ALA A 13 -14.37 -7.17 37.95
CA ALA A 13 -14.54 -6.75 39.34
C ALA A 13 -15.77 -5.84 39.62
N GLN A 14 -16.42 -5.26 38.60
CA GLN A 14 -17.58 -4.37 38.80
C GLN A 14 -18.94 -5.02 38.54
N LEU A 15 -18.99 -6.20 37.88
CA LEU A 15 -20.22 -6.81 37.38
C LEU A 15 -20.84 -7.90 38.27
N SER A 16 -20.28 -8.19 39.46
CA SER A 16 -20.67 -9.38 40.24
C SER A 16 -20.96 -9.13 41.73
N ARG A 17 -22.05 -8.40 42.05
CA ARG A 17 -22.63 -8.41 43.42
C ARG A 17 -24.13 -8.05 43.52
N GLY A 18 -24.99 -8.84 42.90
CA GLY A 18 -26.45 -8.65 42.91
C GLY A 18 -27.28 -9.94 43.07
N LYS A 19 -27.29 -10.52 44.29
CA LYS A 19 -28.21 -11.55 44.84
C LYS A 19 -28.88 -12.56 43.87
N ASP A 20 -28.64 -13.84 44.13
CA ASP A 20 -29.55 -14.95 43.73
C ASP A 20 -29.93 -15.79 44.98
N PRO A 21 -31.18 -16.31 45.15
CA PRO A 21 -31.60 -16.90 46.42
C PRO A 21 -32.16 -18.35 46.33
N ASN A 22 -31.39 -19.36 46.75
CA ASN A 22 -31.96 -20.45 47.57
C ASN A 22 -30.98 -21.27 48.44
N LYS A 23 -31.59 -21.91 49.45
CA LYS A 23 -31.01 -22.71 50.58
C LYS A 23 -30.70 -24.19 50.19
N PRO A 24 -30.18 -25.11 51.07
CA PRO A 24 -29.93 -25.01 52.54
C PRO A 24 -28.61 -25.61 53.12
N LYS A 25 -28.32 -25.28 54.41
CA LYS A 25 -27.72 -26.13 55.51
C LYS A 25 -26.52 -27.06 55.14
N LYS A 26 -25.29 -26.89 55.66
CA LYS A 26 -24.79 -27.13 57.05
C LYS A 26 -23.27 -26.76 57.12
N SER A 27 -22.52 -26.79 58.25
CA SER A 27 -22.73 -26.34 59.65
C SER A 27 -21.50 -26.66 60.55
N LYS A 28 -21.23 -25.82 61.57
CA LYS A 28 -20.37 -26.05 62.78
C LYS A 28 -18.83 -25.91 62.69
N ASP A 29 -18.30 -25.16 63.67
CA ASP A 29 -17.08 -25.31 64.49
C ASP A 29 -15.66 -25.40 63.84
N ALA A 30 -14.56 -24.92 64.45
CA ALA A 30 -14.31 -23.91 65.52
C ALA A 30 -12.79 -23.66 65.71
N LYS A 31 -12.39 -22.49 66.28
CA LYS A 31 -11.12 -22.22 67.04
C LYS A 31 -9.78 -22.35 66.28
N ASP A 32 -8.61 -21.84 66.69
CA ASP A 32 -8.07 -20.82 67.66
C ASP A 32 -6.75 -20.27 66.98
N GLY A 33 -6.00 -19.23 67.39
CA GLY A 33 -6.05 -18.23 68.47
C GLY A 33 -4.65 -17.56 68.68
N ALA A 34 -4.58 -16.41 69.37
CA ALA A 34 -3.36 -15.67 69.82
C ALA A 34 -2.44 -15.00 68.74
N ALA A 35 -1.62 -13.96 69.01
CA ALA A 35 -1.61 -12.83 69.98
C ALA A 35 -0.58 -11.76 69.45
N SER A 36 -0.83 -10.44 69.42
CA SER A 36 -0.66 -9.41 70.50
C SER A 36 0.69 -9.47 71.25
N PRO A 37 1.48 -8.37 71.34
CA PRO A 37 1.18 -7.16 72.16
C PRO A 37 1.65 -5.81 71.54
N SER A 38 1.74 -4.66 72.25
CA SER A 38 0.68 -3.82 72.89
C SER A 38 1.26 -2.60 73.67
N SER A 39 0.89 -1.35 73.33
CA SER A 39 1.00 -0.11 74.16
C SER A 39 0.22 1.03 73.44
N VAL A 40 -0.61 1.91 74.03
CA VAL A 40 -0.64 2.72 75.29
C VAL A 40 0.27 3.96 75.22
N GLY A 41 -0.19 5.22 75.39
CA GLY A 41 -1.57 5.76 75.46
C GLY A 41 -1.67 7.19 76.06
N SER A 42 -2.70 7.97 75.66
CA SER A 42 -3.20 9.26 76.23
C SER A 42 -2.27 10.51 76.31
N GLY A 43 -2.74 11.76 76.15
CA GLY A 43 -4.06 12.25 75.66
C GLY A 43 -4.34 13.75 75.95
N ARG A 44 -5.35 14.32 75.24
CA ARG A 44 -5.91 15.71 75.32
C ARG A 44 -4.99 16.83 74.78
N ASP A 45 -5.48 17.87 74.09
CA ASP A 45 -6.76 18.59 74.34
C ASP A 45 -7.53 19.12 73.10
N ALA A 46 -8.75 19.60 73.37
CA ALA A 46 -9.64 20.51 72.61
C ALA A 46 -9.58 20.60 71.06
N ASN A 47 -10.54 19.95 70.37
CA ASN A 47 -11.71 20.67 69.80
C ASN A 47 -12.88 19.70 69.51
N GLN A 48 -14.14 20.17 69.49
CA GLN A 48 -15.34 19.33 69.29
C GLN A 48 -16.34 19.91 68.28
N SER A 49 -17.08 19.03 67.61
CA SER A 49 -18.37 19.32 66.96
C SER A 49 -19.16 18.01 66.74
N PRO A 50 -20.28 17.78 67.44
CA PRO A 50 -21.13 16.60 67.22
C PRO A 50 -22.54 16.93 66.68
N VAL A 51 -22.96 16.15 65.67
CA VAL A 51 -24.32 15.59 65.48
C VAL A 51 -25.54 16.54 65.49
N LEU A 52 -26.35 16.49 64.42
CA LEU A 52 -27.79 16.18 64.53
C LEU A 52 -28.42 15.78 63.18
N THR A 53 -29.27 14.75 63.24
CA THR A 53 -30.27 14.32 62.24
C THR A 53 -31.66 14.47 62.93
N PRO A 54 -32.82 14.05 62.36
CA PRO A 54 -33.16 13.55 61.02
C PRO A 54 -34.37 14.30 60.41
N SER A 55 -34.88 13.86 59.25
CA SER A 55 -36.29 13.42 59.08
C SER A 55 -36.55 12.86 57.67
N SER A 56 -37.75 12.33 57.42
CA SER A 56 -38.22 11.75 56.15
C SER A 56 -39.50 12.47 55.67
N SER A 57 -39.84 12.34 54.37
CA SER A 57 -41.18 11.89 53.87
C SER A 57 -41.59 12.48 52.52
N THR A 58 -42.29 11.64 51.74
CA THR A 58 -43.40 11.94 50.79
C THR A 58 -43.26 12.98 49.67
N SER A 59 -43.63 12.54 48.48
CA SER A 59 -44.08 13.36 47.34
C SER A 59 -45.49 13.94 47.55
N THR A 60 -45.87 14.93 46.74
CA THR A 60 -47.27 15.26 46.46
C THR A 60 -47.50 15.38 44.96
N LEU A 61 -48.60 14.80 44.49
CA LEU A 61 -49.15 14.95 43.14
C LEU A 61 -50.27 16.01 43.17
N ASN A 62 -50.61 16.55 42.02
CA ASN A 62 -51.97 17.00 41.72
C ASN A 62 -52.28 16.70 40.25
N ASP A 63 -53.37 15.97 40.01
CA ASP A 63 -53.80 15.48 38.70
C ASP A 63 -55.33 15.40 38.66
N ILE A 64 -55.98 16.09 37.72
CA ILE A 64 -57.41 15.99 37.44
C ILE A 64 -57.69 16.09 35.92
N ARG A 65 -57.83 14.93 35.29
CA ARG A 65 -58.85 14.56 34.26
C ARG A 65 -59.46 15.68 33.37
N ASN A 66 -59.26 15.61 32.05
CA ASN A 66 -60.26 15.04 31.11
C ASN A 66 -59.86 15.04 29.62
N LYS A 67 -60.61 14.28 28.80
CA LYS A 67 -60.63 14.18 27.31
C LYS A 67 -61.35 15.39 26.65
N PRO A 68 -61.41 15.58 25.30
CA PRO A 68 -60.85 14.78 24.17
C PRO A 68 -60.13 15.59 23.03
N LEU A 69 -59.73 14.85 21.97
CA LEU A 69 -59.56 15.25 20.55
C LEU A 69 -60.84 15.90 19.92
N PRO A 70 -60.89 16.45 18.66
CA PRO A 70 -60.08 16.09 17.47
C PRO A 70 -59.73 17.20 16.42
N SER A 71 -59.16 16.74 15.29
CA SER A 71 -59.10 17.36 13.93
C SER A 71 -58.20 18.59 13.71
N GLY A 72 -57.63 18.82 12.51
CA GLY A 72 -57.60 17.98 11.29
C GLY A 72 -57.13 18.75 10.04
N THR A 73 -56.74 18.03 8.96
CA THR A 73 -56.31 18.50 7.61
C THR A 73 -55.11 19.48 7.57
N ALA A 74 -53.98 19.26 6.87
CA ALA A 74 -53.67 18.73 5.51
C ALA A 74 -53.75 19.76 4.37
N THR A 75 -52.91 19.58 3.32
CA THR A 75 -52.89 20.25 1.99
C THR A 75 -52.61 21.77 1.93
N ASP A 76 -51.94 22.35 0.90
CA ASP A 76 -51.00 21.83 -0.11
C ASP A 76 -50.21 22.98 -0.80
N HIS A 77 -49.32 22.64 -1.75
CA HIS A 77 -48.72 23.39 -2.89
C HIS A 77 -48.98 24.92 -3.07
N GLY A 78 -47.93 25.66 -3.48
CA GLY A 78 -48.12 26.97 -4.14
C GLY A 78 -46.89 27.88 -4.36
N ALA A 79 -46.10 27.62 -5.41
CA ALA A 79 -45.33 28.66 -6.13
C ALA A 79 -46.19 29.14 -7.34
N PRO A 80 -45.87 30.23 -8.11
CA PRO A 80 -44.56 30.88 -8.30
C PRO A 80 -44.59 32.43 -8.51
N ASN A 81 -43.54 32.93 -9.19
CA ASN A 81 -43.39 34.20 -9.95
C ASN A 81 -42.76 35.46 -9.30
N GLN A 82 -41.65 35.85 -9.93
CA GLN A 82 -41.03 37.18 -10.08
C GLN A 82 -41.97 38.18 -10.82
N PRO A 83 -41.72 39.52 -10.89
CA PRO A 83 -40.39 40.14 -11.06
C PRO A 83 -40.07 41.48 -10.35
N SER A 84 -38.79 41.88 -10.46
CA SER A 84 -38.23 43.22 -10.17
C SER A 84 -38.67 44.28 -11.20
N PRO A 85 -38.46 45.61 -10.96
CA PRO A 85 -37.23 46.26 -11.51
C PRO A 85 -36.72 47.58 -10.85
N LEU A 86 -35.42 47.91 -11.08
CA LEU A 86 -34.78 49.26 -11.19
C LEU A 86 -34.83 50.24 -9.97
N SER A 87 -33.92 51.22 -9.72
CA SER A 87 -32.56 51.65 -10.20
C SER A 87 -32.04 52.76 -9.20
N ASN A 88 -30.96 53.57 -9.32
CA ASN A 88 -29.95 53.94 -10.34
C ASN A 88 -28.72 54.68 -9.68
N GLN A 89 -27.77 55.19 -10.48
CA GLN A 89 -26.61 56.10 -10.19
C GLN A 89 -25.40 55.47 -9.43
N GLN A 90 -24.13 55.46 -9.89
CA GLN A 90 -23.23 56.34 -10.72
C GLN A 90 -22.44 57.40 -9.87
N THR A 91 -21.17 57.80 -10.14
CA THR A 91 -20.27 57.75 -11.33
C THR A 91 -18.75 57.50 -11.04
N ALA A 92 -18.04 56.94 -12.04
CA ALA A 92 -16.64 57.11 -12.58
C ALA A 92 -15.57 58.04 -11.90
N GLY A 93 -14.23 57.93 -12.11
CA GLY A 93 -13.32 57.16 -13.02
C GLY A 93 -11.84 57.23 -12.50
N GLN A 94 -10.69 57.15 -13.22
CA GLN A 94 -10.28 56.89 -14.64
C GLN A 94 -8.72 56.57 -14.72
N ASP A 95 -8.15 56.25 -15.89
CA ASP A 95 -6.80 55.65 -16.18
C ASP A 95 -5.56 56.57 -16.32
N ARG A 96 -4.30 56.00 -16.25
CA ARG A 96 -3.27 55.92 -17.35
C ARG A 96 -1.82 55.51 -16.93
N PHE A 97 -1.06 54.91 -17.89
CA PHE A 97 0.43 54.78 -18.17
C PHE A 97 1.48 55.36 -17.17
N GLY A 98 2.74 54.88 -17.01
CA GLY A 98 3.66 53.98 -17.76
C GLY A 98 5.00 54.70 -18.13
N GLY A 99 6.25 54.17 -18.15
CA GLY A 99 6.87 52.83 -18.00
C GLY A 99 8.44 52.91 -18.02
N THR A 100 9.19 51.93 -18.60
CA THR A 100 10.69 51.87 -18.85
C THR A 100 11.64 51.78 -17.61
N SER A 101 12.89 51.23 -17.63
CA SER A 101 13.77 50.59 -18.67
C SER A 101 14.95 49.75 -18.08
N GLN A 102 15.38 48.69 -18.81
CA GLN A 102 16.73 48.06 -18.96
C GLN A 102 17.58 47.61 -17.73
N ALA A 103 18.47 46.58 -17.70
CA ALA A 103 18.91 45.45 -18.55
C ALA A 103 20.43 45.40 -18.95
N SER A 104 21.22 44.53 -18.28
CA SER A 104 22.49 43.87 -18.72
C SER A 104 22.99 42.94 -17.58
N ASN A 105 23.33 41.64 -17.68
CA ASN A 105 23.98 40.76 -18.68
C ASN A 105 25.54 40.74 -18.58
N GLY A 106 26.18 39.56 -18.37
CA GLY A 106 27.64 39.38 -18.53
C GLY A 106 28.37 38.40 -17.58
N ASN A 107 28.86 37.28 -18.14
CA ASN A 107 29.64 36.17 -17.54
C ASN A 107 30.97 36.51 -16.79
N GLY A 108 31.51 35.56 -16.01
CA GLY A 108 32.96 35.47 -15.74
C GLY A 108 33.45 34.40 -14.76
N THR A 109 34.09 33.32 -15.24
CA THR A 109 34.89 32.35 -14.45
C THR A 109 36.38 32.41 -14.80
N PRO A 110 37.27 32.08 -13.84
CA PRO A 110 38.57 31.45 -14.14
C PRO A 110 38.85 30.20 -13.26
N SER A 111 39.97 29.50 -13.47
CA SER A 111 40.29 28.25 -12.72
C SER A 111 41.80 27.91 -12.59
N ARG A 112 42.09 26.91 -11.71
CA ARG A 112 43.28 26.01 -11.62
C ARG A 112 44.56 26.40 -10.83
N LEU A 113 45.29 25.32 -10.47
CA LEU A 113 46.63 25.18 -9.84
C LEU A 113 46.68 25.32 -8.29
N GLY A 114 47.41 24.49 -7.50
CA GLY A 114 48.05 23.18 -7.79
C GLY A 114 49.05 22.63 -6.72
N ALA A 115 48.96 21.33 -6.39
CA ALA A 115 49.99 20.36 -5.93
C ALA A 115 50.68 20.35 -4.50
N LEU A 116 50.22 19.41 -3.65
CA LEU A 116 50.98 18.41 -2.82
C LEU A 116 52.00 18.88 -1.71
N PRO A 117 52.92 18.01 -1.19
CA PRO A 117 52.88 17.25 0.11
C PRO A 117 53.97 17.68 1.14
N PRO A 118 54.33 16.99 2.29
CA PRO A 118 53.98 15.68 2.91
C PRO A 118 53.46 15.83 4.39
N SER A 119 53.71 15.07 5.49
CA SER A 119 54.66 13.99 5.93
C SER A 119 54.13 13.12 7.13
N VAL A 120 55.00 12.45 7.92
CA VAL A 120 54.68 11.38 8.93
C VAL A 120 55.56 11.46 10.21
N VAL A 121 55.04 11.04 11.39
CA VAL A 121 55.77 10.77 12.66
C VAL A 121 55.18 9.52 13.39
N ILE A 122 55.91 8.88 14.32
CA ILE A 122 55.69 7.49 14.82
C ILE A 122 55.67 7.36 16.38
N SER A 123 54.83 6.43 16.89
CA SER A 123 54.80 5.54 18.11
C SER A 123 55.90 5.60 19.22
N PRO A 124 55.79 5.00 20.46
CA PRO A 124 55.13 3.70 20.80
C PRO A 124 54.64 3.36 22.28
N SER A 125 54.16 2.10 22.48
CA SER A 125 54.20 1.26 23.73
C SER A 125 53.24 1.58 24.92
N ALA A 126 52.78 0.65 25.81
CA ALA A 126 52.81 -0.83 25.96
C ALA A 126 51.77 -1.30 27.07
N PRO A 127 51.54 -2.62 27.36
CA PRO A 127 50.26 -3.13 27.95
C PRO A 127 50.28 -3.64 29.42
N HIS A 128 49.14 -4.17 29.93
CA HIS A 128 49.02 -4.89 31.21
C HIS A 128 48.02 -6.08 31.17
N VAL A 129 48.24 -7.12 32.01
CA VAL A 129 47.48 -8.39 32.11
C VAL A 129 47.50 -8.94 33.56
N PRO A 130 46.37 -9.44 34.13
CA PRO A 130 46.31 -10.30 35.33
C PRO A 130 46.04 -11.81 35.01
N PRO A 131 46.23 -12.74 35.97
CA PRO A 131 46.75 -14.09 35.67
C PRO A 131 45.74 -15.27 35.79
N PRO A 132 46.14 -16.50 35.38
CA PRO A 132 45.29 -17.70 35.39
C PRO A 132 45.31 -18.51 36.70
N GLY A 133 44.21 -19.22 36.97
CA GLY A 133 44.07 -20.26 37.99
C GLY A 133 42.77 -21.03 37.75
N ALA A 134 42.80 -22.37 37.80
CA ALA A 134 41.76 -23.22 37.19
C ALA A 134 41.11 -24.23 38.15
N ALA A 135 39.88 -24.62 37.83
CA ALA A 135 39.29 -25.91 38.18
C ALA A 135 38.21 -26.27 37.15
N GLU A 136 38.30 -27.47 36.56
CA GLU A 136 37.26 -28.03 35.68
C GLU A 136 36.20 -28.76 36.52
N THR A 137 34.92 -28.71 36.13
CA THR A 137 33.97 -29.81 36.41
C THR A 137 32.66 -29.66 35.62
N MET A 138 32.10 -30.81 35.24
CA MET A 138 30.77 -31.07 34.66
C MET A 138 30.32 -32.43 35.23
N PRO A 139 29.03 -32.84 35.20
CA PRO A 139 27.81 -32.18 34.71
C PRO A 139 26.63 -32.22 35.72
N HIS A 140 25.41 -31.88 35.27
CA HIS A 140 24.08 -32.23 35.84
C HIS A 140 23.80 -31.99 37.34
N ASP A 141 23.09 -30.89 37.66
CA ASP A 141 21.66 -30.94 38.00
C ASP A 141 21.06 -29.53 38.18
N LEU A 142 19.85 -29.29 37.68
CA LEU A 142 19.16 -27.99 37.79
C LEU A 142 17.87 -28.07 38.61
N ALA A 143 17.97 -27.61 39.85
CA ALA A 143 16.80 -27.24 40.66
C ALA A 143 16.05 -26.04 40.03
N PRO A 144 14.72 -25.92 40.24
CA PRO A 144 13.91 -24.89 39.57
C PRO A 144 14.29 -23.46 40.00
N PRO A 145 14.47 -22.52 39.05
CA PRO A 145 14.83 -21.14 39.35
C PRO A 145 13.66 -20.33 39.93
N LYS A 146 13.99 -19.31 40.72
CA LYS A 146 13.05 -18.47 41.47
C LYS A 146 12.30 -17.49 40.55
N ALA A 147 11.07 -17.13 40.94
CA ALA A 147 10.26 -16.16 40.21
C ALA A 147 10.95 -14.77 40.11
N GLY A 148 11.08 -14.26 38.89
CA GLY A 148 11.67 -12.93 38.62
C GLY A 148 12.19 -12.75 37.19
N THR A 149 12.64 -13.82 36.53
CA THR A 149 13.10 -13.81 35.14
C THR A 149 11.95 -13.75 34.13
N LYS A 150 12.10 -12.92 33.09
CA LYS A 150 11.22 -12.91 31.90
C LYS A 150 11.48 -14.17 31.06
N SER A 151 10.45 -14.71 30.41
CA SER A 151 10.61 -15.87 29.50
C SER A 151 11.24 -15.45 28.17
N LEU A 152 12.38 -16.04 27.83
CA LEU A 152 13.12 -15.81 26.57
C LEU A 152 12.64 -16.78 25.48
N MET A 153 11.40 -16.62 25.02
CA MET A 153 10.80 -17.46 23.96
C MET A 153 10.47 -16.70 22.66
N PHE A 154 10.55 -15.37 22.64
CA PHE A 154 10.44 -14.56 21.41
C PHE A 154 11.80 -14.18 20.79
N ASP A 155 12.91 -14.53 21.46
CA ASP A 155 14.21 -13.86 21.30
C ASP A 155 15.29 -14.76 20.65
N ARG A 156 14.87 -15.74 19.81
CA ARG A 156 15.74 -16.83 19.33
C ARG A 156 15.70 -17.12 17.83
N LEU A 157 15.11 -16.26 17.00
CA LEU A 157 15.12 -16.41 15.54
C LEU A 157 15.64 -15.21 14.74
N HIS A 158 15.98 -14.09 15.37
CA HIS A 158 16.63 -12.95 14.70
C HIS A 158 18.17 -13.08 14.58
N GLN A 159 18.77 -14.21 14.99
CA GLN A 159 20.18 -14.49 14.77
C GLN A 159 20.41 -15.30 13.48
N THR A 160 20.15 -14.65 12.35
CA THR A 160 20.77 -14.98 11.06
C THR A 160 21.46 -13.72 10.51
N PRO A 161 22.70 -13.80 10.01
CA PRO A 161 23.32 -12.67 9.34
C PRO A 161 22.53 -12.31 8.07
N LYS A 162 21.87 -11.15 8.05
CA LYS A 162 21.40 -10.53 6.81
C LYS A 162 22.61 -9.81 6.19
N ASP A 163 23.16 -10.33 5.10
CA ASP A 163 24.18 -9.65 4.30
C ASP A 163 23.57 -8.41 3.62
N VAL A 164 23.62 -7.27 4.31
CA VAL A 164 23.22 -5.97 3.74
C VAL A 164 24.37 -5.44 2.88
N PRO A 165 24.17 -5.20 1.57
CA PRO A 165 25.20 -4.59 0.75
C PRO A 165 25.43 -3.12 1.16
N GLU A 166 26.68 -2.76 1.49
CA GLU A 166 27.08 -1.35 1.63
C GLU A 166 26.96 -0.64 0.27
N GLY A 167 25.79 -0.08 -0.04
CA GLY A 167 25.47 0.37 -1.41
C GLY A 167 24.58 1.61 -1.54
N MET A 168 23.89 2.05 -0.48
CA MET A 168 23.17 3.33 -0.47
C MET A 168 23.37 4.05 0.86
N ARG A 169 23.99 5.24 0.81
CA ARG A 169 23.87 6.21 1.89
C ARG A 169 22.47 6.80 1.83
N THR A 170 21.65 6.52 2.85
CA THR A 170 20.41 7.25 3.06
C THR A 170 20.69 8.76 3.10
N PRO A 171 19.83 9.61 2.51
CA PRO A 171 19.97 11.05 2.67
C PRO A 171 19.90 11.40 4.17
N LYS A 172 20.69 12.38 4.62
CA LYS A 172 20.74 12.79 6.04
C LYS A 172 19.33 13.01 6.59
N ARG A 173 18.90 12.20 7.57
CA ARG A 173 17.65 12.39 8.34
C ARG A 173 17.51 13.88 8.70
N GLN A 174 16.50 14.54 8.14
CA GLN A 174 16.06 15.86 8.59
C GLN A 174 15.30 15.71 9.91
N HIS A 175 15.28 16.78 10.69
CA HIS A 175 14.65 16.80 12.01
C HIS A 175 13.11 16.78 11.88
N SER A 176 12.43 16.24 12.89
CA SER A 176 10.96 16.03 12.96
C SER A 176 10.10 17.29 12.87
N SER A 177 10.70 18.48 12.88
CA SER A 177 9.99 19.77 12.90
C SER A 177 10.81 20.86 12.22
N ARG A 178 10.12 21.86 11.65
CA ARG A 178 10.71 23.18 11.34
C ARG A 178 10.05 24.24 12.21
N PHE A 179 10.84 24.85 13.10
CA PHE A 179 10.40 25.93 13.98
C PHE A 179 10.88 27.28 13.43
N ASP A 180 10.01 28.30 13.50
CA ASP A 180 10.39 29.68 13.20
C ASP A 180 11.19 30.27 14.37
N ILE A 181 12.53 30.20 14.24
CA ILE A 181 13.48 30.66 15.25
C ILE A 181 13.35 32.17 15.45
N SER A 182 13.30 32.62 16.70
CA SER A 182 13.18 34.04 17.03
C SER A 182 14.47 34.81 16.72
N ALA A 183 14.31 36.03 16.18
CA ALA A 183 15.43 36.89 15.79
C ALA A 183 16.21 37.40 17.02
N ASP A 184 15.49 37.79 18.07
CA ASP A 184 16.05 38.05 19.40
C ASP A 184 15.84 36.82 20.31
N ARG A 185 16.88 36.48 21.06
CA ARG A 185 17.02 35.26 21.87
C ARG A 185 17.76 35.49 23.19
N GLU A 186 18.09 36.73 23.56
CA GLU A 186 18.62 37.02 24.90
C GLU A 186 17.47 37.08 25.92
N LEU A 187 17.51 36.21 26.93
CA LEU A 187 16.53 36.23 28.04
C LEU A 187 17.20 36.63 29.35
N GLU A 188 16.57 37.60 30.04
CA GLU A 188 16.84 37.91 31.44
C GLU A 188 16.01 37.00 32.36
N LYS A 189 16.57 36.59 33.51
CA LYS A 189 15.84 35.73 34.46
C LYS A 189 14.87 36.58 35.31
N LEU A 190 13.57 36.45 35.04
CA LEU A 190 12.52 37.02 35.88
C LEU A 190 12.47 36.38 37.28
N PRO A 191 12.07 37.13 38.33
CA PRO A 191 11.95 36.61 39.70
C PRO A 191 10.90 35.49 39.81
N GLY A 192 11.00 34.69 40.87
CA GLY A 192 10.07 33.61 41.17
C GLY A 192 8.74 34.10 41.75
N PHE A 193 7.65 33.36 41.53
CA PHE A 193 6.31 33.72 42.05
C PHE A 193 6.25 33.89 43.58
N HIS A 194 7.15 33.24 44.33
CA HIS A 194 7.22 33.37 45.79
C HIS A 194 7.89 34.68 46.25
N GLU A 195 8.79 35.25 45.44
CA GLU A 195 9.51 36.51 45.70
C GLU A 195 8.62 37.74 45.47
N VAL A 196 7.53 37.58 44.70
CA VAL A 196 6.63 38.66 44.28
C VAL A 196 5.32 38.64 45.07
N PRO A 197 4.85 39.80 45.61
CA PRO A 197 3.58 39.91 46.31
C PRO A 197 2.36 39.48 45.47
N PRO A 198 1.31 38.89 46.07
CA PRO A 198 0.19 38.28 45.34
C PRO A 198 -0.46 39.17 44.27
N ASN A 199 -0.61 40.48 44.54
CA ASN A 199 -1.21 41.45 43.63
C ASN A 199 -0.38 41.76 42.38
N ARG A 200 0.88 41.31 42.29
CA ARG A 200 1.75 41.43 41.10
C ARG A 200 2.03 40.08 40.43
N ARG A 201 1.49 38.97 40.96
CA ARG A 201 1.73 37.62 40.39
C ARG A 201 1.05 37.43 39.04
N GLN A 202 -0.09 38.08 38.81
CA GLN A 202 -0.75 38.08 37.50
C GLN A 202 0.14 38.77 36.43
N ASP A 203 0.70 39.94 36.73
CA ASP A 203 1.60 40.65 35.81
C ASP A 203 2.86 39.81 35.51
N LEU A 204 3.46 39.22 36.56
CA LEU A 204 4.63 38.33 36.43
C LEU A 204 4.32 37.07 35.60
N PHE A 205 3.12 36.51 35.73
CA PHE A 205 2.67 35.37 34.92
C PHE A 205 2.63 35.74 33.44
N MET A 206 2.04 36.89 33.11
CA MET A 206 1.96 37.38 31.73
C MET A 206 3.36 37.64 31.17
N GLN A 207 4.27 38.24 31.95
CA GLN A 207 5.68 38.44 31.56
C GLN A 207 6.43 37.13 31.32
N LYS A 208 6.23 36.10 32.16
CA LYS A 208 6.85 34.78 31.96
C LYS A 208 6.29 34.07 30.73
N ILE A 209 4.97 34.13 30.49
CA ILE A 209 4.35 33.64 29.25
C ILE A 209 4.96 34.34 28.02
N ASP A 210 5.20 35.63 28.10
CA ASP A 210 5.79 36.41 27.01
C ASP A 210 7.26 36.04 26.76
N GLN A 211 8.05 35.69 27.79
CA GLN A 211 9.37 35.06 27.60
C GLN A 211 9.28 33.66 26.99
N CYS A 212 8.26 32.88 27.34
CA CYS A 212 8.04 31.55 26.76
C CYS A 212 7.62 31.58 25.27
N ASN A 213 7.24 32.75 24.72
CA ASN A 213 7.00 32.94 23.30
C ASN A 213 8.28 33.02 22.44
N VAL A 214 9.47 33.16 23.05
CA VAL A 214 10.75 33.16 22.32
C VAL A 214 11.12 31.73 21.91
N ILE A 215 11.34 31.50 20.62
CA ILE A 215 11.61 30.19 20.02
C ILE A 215 13.11 30.06 19.73
N PHE A 216 13.70 28.97 20.22
CA PHE A 216 15.14 28.69 20.13
C PHE A 216 15.43 27.60 19.11
N ASP A 217 16.58 27.70 18.44
CA ASP A 217 17.09 26.60 17.62
C ASP A 217 17.65 25.50 18.53
N PHE A 218 17.08 24.29 18.46
CA PHE A 218 17.57 23.11 19.18
C PHE A 218 18.52 22.24 18.36
N ASN A 219 18.70 22.51 17.06
CA ASN A 219 19.64 21.79 16.21
C ASN A 219 21.09 22.16 16.56
N ASP A 220 21.34 23.43 16.92
CA ASP A 220 22.56 23.83 17.63
C ASP A 220 22.41 23.54 19.14
N ALA A 221 23.03 22.44 19.59
CA ALA A 221 23.08 22.06 21.00
C ALA A 221 24.04 22.93 21.86
N SER A 222 24.78 23.87 21.25
CA SER A 222 25.74 24.75 21.93
C SER A 222 25.27 26.21 22.05
N GLY A 223 24.48 26.69 21.09
CA GLY A 223 23.88 28.02 21.08
C GLY A 223 22.82 28.23 22.16
N ASP A 224 22.65 29.48 22.58
CA ASP A 224 21.59 29.98 23.48
C ASP A 224 21.41 29.27 24.84
N MET A 225 22.34 28.43 25.29
CA MET A 225 22.16 27.52 26.44
C MET A 225 21.65 28.21 27.72
N LYS A 226 22.10 29.45 28.00
CA LYS A 226 21.60 30.28 29.11
C LYS A 226 20.12 30.61 28.94
N SER A 227 19.71 31.13 27.78
CA SER A 227 18.33 31.51 27.49
C SER A 227 17.40 30.30 27.39
N LYS A 228 17.88 29.19 26.80
CA LYS A 228 17.16 27.90 26.76
C LYS A 228 16.82 27.40 28.17
N GLU A 229 17.76 27.46 29.11
CA GLU A 229 17.51 27.08 30.51
C GLU A 229 16.58 28.07 31.23
N ILE A 230 16.71 29.39 30.99
CA ILE A 230 15.80 30.40 31.54
C ILE A 230 14.35 30.13 31.10
N LYS A 231 14.11 29.86 29.80
CA LYS A 231 12.77 29.49 29.30
C LYS A 231 12.27 28.17 29.91
N ARG A 232 13.13 27.15 30.06
CA ARG A 232 12.74 25.87 30.68
C ARG A 232 12.30 26.07 32.13
N LEU A 233 13.05 26.85 32.91
CA LEU A 233 12.70 27.19 34.30
C LEU A 233 11.41 28.02 34.37
N ALA A 234 11.22 29.00 33.48
CA ALA A 234 9.99 29.78 33.42
C ALA A 234 8.75 28.92 33.12
N LEU A 235 8.86 27.95 32.18
CA LEU A 235 7.79 26.99 31.88
C LEU A 235 7.44 26.11 33.09
N HIS A 236 8.44 25.60 33.83
CA HIS A 236 8.16 24.84 35.06
C HIS A 236 7.55 25.70 36.17
N GLU A 237 8.01 26.94 36.38
CA GLU A 237 7.39 27.84 37.36
C GLU A 237 5.93 28.18 37.00
N LEU A 238 5.60 28.32 35.72
CA LEU A 238 4.22 28.51 35.23
C LEU A 238 3.34 27.26 35.48
N LEU A 239 3.88 26.07 35.21
CA LEU A 239 3.24 24.78 35.49
C LEU A 239 2.97 24.60 36.99
N ASP A 240 3.99 24.79 37.84
CA ASP A 240 3.85 24.69 39.30
C ASP A 240 2.88 25.74 39.86
N TYR A 241 2.86 26.95 39.29
CA TYR A 241 1.93 27.99 39.71
C TYR A 241 0.47 27.61 39.43
N VAL A 242 0.16 27.09 38.24
CA VAL A 242 -1.20 26.67 37.86
C VAL A 242 -1.60 25.36 38.55
N ALA A 243 -0.68 24.43 38.78
CA ALA A 243 -0.97 23.13 39.40
C ALA A 243 -1.23 23.22 40.91
N ASN A 244 -0.49 24.08 41.63
CA ASN A 244 -0.52 24.11 43.10
C ASN A 244 -1.41 25.20 43.71
N ASN A 245 -1.84 26.21 42.94
CA ASN A 245 -2.67 27.32 43.43
C ASN A 245 -4.08 27.25 42.84
N ARG A 246 -5.10 27.55 43.66
CA ARG A 246 -6.51 27.64 43.21
C ARG A 246 -6.91 29.08 42.95
N GLN A 247 -7.91 29.27 42.08
CA GLN A 247 -8.48 30.58 41.71
C GLN A 247 -7.46 31.56 41.12
N VAL A 248 -6.37 31.06 40.53
CA VAL A 248 -5.33 31.88 39.86
C VAL A 248 -5.58 32.13 38.38
N ILE A 249 -6.50 31.39 37.75
CA ILE A 249 -6.83 31.56 36.33
C ILE A 249 -7.81 32.75 36.18
N THR A 250 -7.34 33.82 35.54
CA THR A 250 -8.13 35.04 35.26
C THR A 250 -8.41 35.20 33.77
N GLU A 251 -9.46 35.95 33.42
CA GLU A 251 -9.91 36.15 32.04
C GLU A 251 -8.80 36.65 31.07
N PRO A 252 -7.91 37.60 31.43
CA PRO A 252 -6.82 38.03 30.54
C PRO A 252 -5.77 36.95 30.23
N MET A 253 -5.68 35.87 31.02
CA MET A 253 -4.66 34.83 30.82
C MET A 253 -5.01 33.87 29.68
N TYR A 254 -6.30 33.66 29.38
CA TYR A 254 -6.75 32.73 28.33
C TYR A 254 -6.13 33.02 26.94
N PRO A 255 -6.18 34.26 26.39
CA PRO A 255 -5.56 34.54 25.09
C PRO A 255 -4.05 34.31 25.10
N ARG A 256 -3.31 34.70 26.16
CA ARG A 256 -1.84 34.54 26.20
C ARG A 256 -1.41 33.08 26.37
N VAL A 257 -2.16 32.28 27.11
CA VAL A 257 -1.90 30.83 27.24
C VAL A 257 -2.12 30.12 25.91
N VAL A 258 -3.18 30.46 25.16
CA VAL A 258 -3.43 29.89 23.82
C VAL A 258 -2.40 30.41 22.81
N GLU A 259 -2.06 31.70 22.82
CA GLU A 259 -1.01 32.27 21.95
C GLU A 259 0.35 31.57 22.15
N MET A 260 0.71 31.30 23.41
CA MET A 260 1.95 30.61 23.76
C MET A 260 1.94 29.13 23.37
N PHE A 261 0.82 28.44 23.55
CA PHE A 261 0.63 27.07 23.04
C PHE A 261 0.82 27.02 21.51
N ASN A 262 0.12 27.90 20.78
CA ASN A 262 0.20 27.98 19.33
C ASN A 262 1.64 28.22 18.85
N LYS A 263 2.31 29.25 19.38
CA LYS A 263 3.69 29.63 19.00
C LYS A 263 4.75 28.56 19.29
N ASN A 264 4.53 27.72 20.31
CA ASN A 264 5.50 26.70 20.70
C ASN A 264 5.27 25.33 20.03
N LEU A 265 4.10 25.08 19.44
CA LEU A 265 3.70 23.74 19.01
C LEU A 265 3.18 23.66 17.57
N PHE A 266 2.36 24.61 17.11
CA PHE A 266 1.75 24.56 15.78
C PHE A 266 2.79 24.92 14.71
N ARG A 267 3.10 23.94 13.87
CA ARG A 267 4.21 23.97 12.90
C ARG A 267 3.97 22.92 11.80
N PRO A 268 4.50 23.10 10.58
CA PRO A 268 4.46 22.05 9.57
C PRO A 268 5.31 20.84 10.01
N ILE A 269 4.70 19.65 10.02
CA ILE A 269 5.45 18.39 10.07
C ILE A 269 6.16 18.22 8.71
N PRO A 270 7.47 17.95 8.68
CA PRO A 270 8.23 17.80 7.44
C PRO A 270 7.88 16.48 6.72
N PRO A 271 8.10 16.41 5.39
CA PRO A 271 7.80 15.19 4.64
C PRO A 271 8.69 14.02 5.07
N PRO A 272 8.18 12.77 5.04
CA PRO A 272 8.91 11.59 5.45
C PRO A 272 10.18 11.39 4.61
N MET A 273 11.24 10.89 5.26
CA MET A 273 12.50 10.55 4.61
C MET A 273 12.71 9.05 4.40
N ASN A 274 11.81 8.21 4.91
CA ASN A 274 11.92 6.77 4.82
C ASN A 274 11.55 6.31 3.38
N PRO A 275 12.24 5.31 2.81
CA PRO A 275 12.17 5.02 1.38
C PRO A 275 10.79 4.48 0.97
N GLN A 276 10.09 5.21 0.10
CA GLN A 276 8.79 4.80 -0.44
C GLN A 276 8.95 3.55 -1.32
N GLY A 277 8.33 2.43 -0.91
CA GLY A 277 8.33 1.19 -1.68
C GLY A 277 7.83 -0.01 -0.87
N GLU A 278 7.87 -1.21 -1.47
CA GLU A 278 7.42 -2.47 -0.84
C GLU A 278 8.35 -2.98 0.28
N ALA A 279 9.49 -2.31 0.51
CA ALA A 279 10.45 -2.61 1.56
C ALA A 279 10.32 -1.69 2.80
N PHE A 280 9.29 -0.85 2.86
CA PHE A 280 8.99 0.00 4.02
C PHE A 280 8.06 -0.75 4.99
N ASP A 281 8.61 -1.15 6.15
CA ASP A 281 7.83 -1.69 7.26
C ASP A 281 7.81 -0.67 8.42
N PRO A 282 6.64 -0.08 8.73
CA PRO A 282 6.47 0.85 9.85
C PRO A 282 6.82 0.29 11.24
N GLU A 283 6.96 -1.04 11.39
CA GLU A 283 7.38 -1.68 12.65
C GLU A 283 8.91 -1.81 12.81
N GLU A 284 9.69 -1.84 11.71
CA GLU A 284 11.17 -1.93 11.78
C GLU A 284 11.85 -0.55 11.85
N ASP A 285 11.17 0.55 11.48
CA ASP A 285 11.76 1.90 11.41
C ASP A 285 11.88 2.60 12.79
N GLU A 286 13.08 3.09 13.12
CA GLU A 286 13.30 3.92 14.33
C GLU A 286 12.58 5.28 14.20
N PRO A 287 11.73 5.68 15.17
CA PRO A 287 11.04 6.98 15.12
C PRO A 287 11.99 8.15 15.34
N VAL A 288 11.86 9.21 14.54
CA VAL A 288 12.62 10.45 14.74
C VAL A 288 12.08 11.19 15.96
N LEU A 289 12.91 11.27 17.01
CA LEU A 289 12.59 11.97 18.25
C LEU A 289 12.79 13.49 18.12
N GLU A 290 11.86 14.25 18.70
CA GLU A 290 11.94 15.71 18.69
C GLU A 290 13.08 16.23 19.59
N VAL A 291 13.87 17.18 19.06
CA VAL A 291 15.06 17.75 19.70
C VAL A 291 14.67 18.90 20.64
N ALA A 292 13.64 19.67 20.29
CA ALA A 292 13.05 20.71 21.14
C ALA A 292 12.16 20.16 22.28
N TRP A 293 12.09 18.84 22.44
CA TRP A 293 11.29 18.14 23.46
C TRP A 293 11.41 18.71 24.89
N PRO A 294 12.60 19.13 25.40
CA PRO A 294 12.74 19.69 26.75
C PRO A 294 11.97 21.00 27.02
N HIS A 295 11.51 21.71 25.97
CA HIS A 295 10.56 22.81 26.12
C HIS A 295 9.13 22.36 25.81
N ILE A 296 8.95 21.64 24.69
CA ILE A 296 7.66 21.16 24.18
C ILE A 296 6.87 20.34 25.21
N GLN A 297 7.55 19.42 25.91
CA GLN A 297 6.93 18.61 26.97
C GLN A 297 6.28 19.49 28.04
N VAL A 298 6.98 20.53 28.50
CA VAL A 298 6.50 21.39 29.59
C VAL A 298 5.35 22.30 29.11
N VAL A 299 5.34 22.69 27.83
CA VAL A 299 4.20 23.41 27.22
C VAL A 299 2.95 22.52 27.17
N TYR A 300 3.08 21.26 26.75
CA TYR A 300 1.97 20.30 26.78
C TYR A 300 1.48 20.03 28.21
N GLU A 301 2.38 19.78 29.17
CA GLU A 301 2.03 19.56 30.57
C GLU A 301 1.31 20.77 31.19
N PHE A 302 1.83 21.98 30.94
CA PHE A 302 1.22 23.24 31.38
C PHE A 302 -0.18 23.45 30.82
N PHE A 303 -0.35 23.30 29.50
CA PHE A 303 -1.65 23.49 28.85
C PHE A 303 -2.67 22.43 29.26
N LEU A 304 -2.23 21.19 29.45
CA LEU A 304 -3.09 20.11 29.95
C LEU A 304 -3.54 20.40 31.39
N ARG A 305 -2.65 20.84 32.30
CA ARG A 305 -3.05 21.26 33.66
C ARG A 305 -3.97 22.48 33.65
N PHE A 306 -3.72 23.45 32.76
CA PHE A 306 -4.58 24.63 32.58
C PHE A 306 -6.00 24.24 32.16
N ILE A 307 -6.16 23.35 31.16
CA ILE A 307 -7.46 22.82 30.73
C ILE A 307 -8.08 21.92 31.80
N GLU A 308 -7.33 21.11 32.53
CA GLU A 308 -7.85 20.21 33.56
C GLU A 308 -8.31 20.94 34.84
N SER A 309 -7.82 22.16 35.09
CA SER A 309 -8.16 22.95 36.28
C SER A 309 -9.68 23.09 36.51
N GLN A 310 -10.05 23.16 37.79
CA GLN A 310 -11.42 23.43 38.25
C GLN A 310 -11.84 24.89 38.01
N ASP A 311 -10.87 25.80 37.92
CA ASP A 311 -11.08 27.23 37.65
C ASP A 311 -11.21 27.54 36.14
N PHE A 312 -11.07 26.53 35.27
CA PHE A 312 -11.12 26.69 33.82
C PHE A 312 -12.55 26.90 33.29
N ASN A 313 -12.82 28.09 32.74
CA ASN A 313 -14.12 28.50 32.23
C ASN A 313 -14.22 28.34 30.71
N THR A 314 -14.96 27.32 30.27
CA THR A 314 -15.19 27.02 28.84
C THR A 314 -15.91 28.16 28.08
N ASN A 315 -16.68 29.01 28.76
CA ASN A 315 -17.38 30.12 28.11
C ASN A 315 -16.45 31.27 27.69
N ILE A 316 -15.30 31.41 28.34
CA ILE A 316 -14.24 32.35 27.93
C ILE A 316 -13.34 31.66 26.90
N ALA A 317 -12.87 30.45 27.22
CA ALA A 317 -11.93 29.72 26.39
C ALA A 317 -12.42 29.43 24.95
N LYS A 318 -13.74 29.29 24.72
CA LYS A 318 -14.32 29.04 23.38
C LYS A 318 -14.08 30.15 22.34
N ALA A 319 -13.62 31.34 22.78
CA ALA A 319 -13.24 32.43 21.89
C ALA A 319 -11.81 32.28 21.32
N TYR A 320 -11.02 31.35 21.87
CA TYR A 320 -9.60 31.14 21.55
C TYR A 320 -9.30 29.69 21.15
N ILE A 321 -10.04 28.72 21.71
CA ILE A 321 -10.05 27.31 21.29
C ILE A 321 -11.24 27.13 20.35
N ASP A 322 -10.99 27.32 19.06
CA ASP A 322 -11.98 27.36 17.98
C ASP A 322 -11.81 26.19 16.98
N HIS A 323 -12.39 26.29 15.78
CA HIS A 323 -12.19 25.31 14.73
C HIS A 323 -10.77 25.32 14.15
N SER A 324 -10.12 26.50 14.04
CA SER A 324 -8.76 26.61 13.53
C SER A 324 -7.75 25.94 14.47
N PHE A 325 -7.86 26.21 15.77
CA PHE A 325 -7.06 25.57 16.82
C PHE A 325 -7.20 24.04 16.78
N VAL A 326 -8.41 23.51 16.56
CA VAL A 326 -8.65 22.05 16.48
C VAL A 326 -8.02 21.43 15.23
N LEU A 327 -7.98 22.13 14.09
CA LEU A 327 -7.33 21.63 12.88
C LEU A 327 -5.80 21.58 13.05
N GLN A 328 -5.19 22.67 13.53
CA GLN A 328 -3.75 22.74 13.77
C GLN A 328 -3.30 21.74 14.85
N LEU A 329 -4.14 21.44 15.84
CA LEU A 329 -3.90 20.37 16.81
C LEU A 329 -4.01 18.96 16.21
N LEU A 330 -4.84 18.75 15.19
CA LEU A 330 -4.96 17.47 14.48
C LEU A 330 -3.83 17.23 13.49
N GLU A 331 -3.30 18.27 12.85
CA GLU A 331 -2.13 18.19 11.96
C GLU A 331 -0.89 17.64 12.68
N LEU A 332 -0.70 18.00 13.96
CA LEU A 332 0.41 17.49 14.77
C LEU A 332 0.32 15.98 15.10
N PHE A 333 -0.82 15.30 14.89
CA PHE A 333 -0.89 13.84 15.09
C PHE A 333 -0.07 13.04 14.06
N ASP A 334 0.41 13.65 12.96
CA ASP A 334 1.39 13.01 12.07
C ASP A 334 2.85 13.12 12.59
N SER A 335 3.10 13.71 13.76
CA SER A 335 4.42 13.73 14.40
C SER A 335 4.95 12.31 14.60
N GLU A 336 6.18 12.05 14.16
CA GLU A 336 6.83 10.72 14.30
C GLU A 336 7.10 10.36 15.77
N ASP A 337 7.23 11.36 16.64
CA ASP A 337 7.52 11.16 18.06
C ASP A 337 6.29 10.67 18.84
N PRO A 338 6.27 9.43 19.35
CA PRO A 338 5.12 8.88 20.08
C PRO A 338 4.84 9.61 21.40
N ARG A 339 5.84 10.33 21.95
CA ARG A 339 5.68 11.12 23.18
C ARG A 339 4.77 12.33 22.92
N GLU A 340 4.93 12.98 21.76
CA GLU A 340 4.06 14.09 21.35
C GLU A 340 2.63 13.60 21.11
N ARG A 341 2.47 12.46 20.41
CA ARG A 341 1.14 11.90 20.12
C ARG A 341 0.34 11.52 21.36
N ASP A 342 0.97 11.02 22.44
CA ASP A 342 0.25 10.72 23.69
C ASP A 342 -0.25 11.99 24.44
N PHE A 343 0.52 13.07 24.40
CA PHE A 343 0.08 14.38 24.91
C PHE A 343 -1.02 15.00 24.04
N LEU A 344 -0.91 14.93 22.71
CA LEU A 344 -1.94 15.35 21.76
C LEU A 344 -3.25 14.57 21.98
N LYS A 345 -3.17 13.24 22.08
CA LYS A 345 -4.29 12.34 22.41
C LYS A 345 -5.04 12.80 23.65
N THR A 346 -4.29 13.00 24.73
CA THR A 346 -4.85 13.41 26.03
C THR A 346 -5.46 14.81 25.95
N THR A 347 -4.80 15.76 25.28
CA THR A 347 -5.25 17.14 25.10
C THR A 347 -6.54 17.21 24.28
N LEU A 348 -6.59 16.56 23.11
CA LEU A 348 -7.76 16.53 22.25
C LEU A 348 -8.96 15.84 22.93
N HIS A 349 -8.73 14.76 23.68
CA HIS A 349 -9.78 14.12 24.49
C HIS A 349 -10.33 15.07 25.57
N ARG A 350 -9.47 15.83 26.29
CA ARG A 350 -9.95 16.84 27.26
C ARG A 350 -10.74 17.96 26.60
N ILE A 351 -10.33 18.41 25.41
CA ILE A 351 -11.07 19.42 24.63
C ILE A 351 -12.44 18.86 24.21
N TYR A 352 -12.51 17.67 23.62
CA TYR A 352 -13.77 17.01 23.26
C TYR A 352 -14.69 16.83 24.49
N GLY A 353 -14.12 16.48 25.63
CA GLY A 353 -14.81 16.36 26.91
C GLY A 353 -15.48 17.68 27.33
N LYS A 354 -14.70 18.77 27.45
CA LYS A 354 -15.18 20.07 27.98
C LYS A 354 -15.97 20.93 26.97
N PHE A 355 -15.67 20.87 25.66
CA PHE A 355 -16.27 21.76 24.65
C PHE A 355 -17.35 21.06 23.83
N LEU A 356 -18.59 21.09 24.35
CA LEU A 356 -19.76 20.45 23.70
C LEU A 356 -19.98 20.92 22.25
N ASN A 357 -19.73 22.20 21.96
CA ASN A 357 -19.87 22.81 20.64
C ASN A 357 -18.85 22.30 19.61
N LEU A 358 -17.65 21.88 20.05
CA LEU A 358 -16.60 21.38 19.15
C LEU A 358 -16.78 19.90 18.81
N ARG A 359 -17.59 19.14 19.55
CA ARG A 359 -17.69 17.66 19.41
C ARG A 359 -18.06 17.20 17.99
N SER A 360 -19.01 17.85 17.33
CA SER A 360 -19.40 17.50 15.96
C SER A 360 -18.35 17.90 14.92
N PHE A 361 -17.57 18.95 15.19
CA PHE A 361 -16.44 19.36 14.34
C PHE A 361 -15.28 18.38 14.49
N ILE A 362 -14.85 18.08 15.72
CA ILE A 362 -13.77 17.12 16.02
C ILE A 362 -14.04 15.75 15.37
N ARG A 363 -15.25 15.17 15.52
CA ARG A 363 -15.59 13.91 14.84
C ARG A 363 -15.46 14.02 13.32
N ARG A 364 -15.93 15.11 12.71
CA ARG A 364 -15.84 15.32 11.26
C ARG A 364 -14.39 15.43 10.79
N SER A 365 -13.55 16.18 11.51
CA SER A 365 -12.14 16.36 11.15
C SER A 365 -11.34 15.06 11.29
N ILE A 366 -11.60 14.25 12.34
CA ILE A 366 -11.00 12.91 12.46
C ILE A 366 -11.48 11.98 11.32
N ASN A 367 -12.77 12.02 10.95
CA ASN A 367 -13.25 11.26 9.79
C ASN A 367 -12.54 11.67 8.50
N ASN A 368 -12.27 12.96 8.29
CA ASN A 368 -11.53 13.43 7.11
C ASN A 368 -10.10 12.88 7.09
N VAL A 369 -9.38 12.91 8.23
CA VAL A 369 -8.04 12.29 8.36
C VAL A 369 -8.11 10.79 8.03
N PHE A 370 -9.12 10.07 8.54
CA PHE A 370 -9.28 8.64 8.25
C PHE A 370 -9.66 8.36 6.79
N PHE A 371 -10.43 9.23 6.12
CA PHE A 371 -10.69 9.11 4.68
C PHE A 371 -9.41 9.32 3.86
N GLN A 372 -8.67 10.40 4.11
CA GLN A 372 -7.39 10.68 3.44
C GLN A 372 -6.40 9.52 3.63
N PHE A 373 -6.26 9.02 4.87
CA PHE A 373 -5.44 7.85 5.17
C PHE A 373 -5.89 6.59 4.43
N THR A 374 -7.19 6.28 4.39
CA THR A 374 -7.71 5.00 3.85
C THR A 374 -7.81 4.95 2.33
N TYR A 375 -7.80 6.11 1.65
CA TYR A 375 -8.10 6.23 0.22
C TYR A 375 -7.12 7.09 -0.59
N GLU A 376 -6.28 7.92 0.04
CA GLU A 376 -5.34 8.81 -0.67
C GLU A 376 -3.87 8.51 -0.34
N THR A 377 -3.49 8.44 0.95
CA THR A 377 -2.06 8.41 1.34
C THR A 377 -1.54 7.06 1.84
N GLU A 378 -2.38 6.19 2.43
CA GLU A 378 -1.98 5.04 3.27
C GLU A 378 -0.94 5.36 4.37
N ARG A 379 -0.68 6.65 4.66
CA ARG A 379 0.28 7.14 5.66
C ARG A 379 -0.33 8.24 6.53
N PHE A 380 -0.39 7.98 7.83
CA PHE A 380 -0.61 8.95 8.90
C PHE A 380 -0.14 8.30 10.22
N ASN A 381 0.71 8.96 11.01
CA ASN A 381 1.32 8.31 12.18
C ASN A 381 0.36 8.10 13.36
N GLY A 382 -0.56 9.05 13.60
CA GLY A 382 -1.41 9.08 14.79
C GLY A 382 -2.73 8.31 14.74
N ILE A 383 -2.89 7.32 13.85
CA ILE A 383 -4.17 6.59 13.67
C ILE A 383 -4.57 5.83 14.95
N ALA A 384 -3.61 5.17 15.61
CA ALA A 384 -3.85 4.43 16.85
C ALA A 384 -4.35 5.35 17.97
N GLU A 385 -3.70 6.50 18.15
CA GLU A 385 -4.03 7.48 19.18
C GLU A 385 -5.39 8.14 18.93
N LEU A 386 -5.75 8.42 17.67
CA LEU A 386 -7.09 8.90 17.31
C LEU A 386 -8.17 7.83 17.58
N LEU A 387 -7.88 6.55 17.32
CA LEU A 387 -8.79 5.44 17.64
C LEU A 387 -8.97 5.24 19.15
N GLU A 388 -7.94 5.42 19.99
CA GLU A 388 -8.11 5.42 21.46
C GLU A 388 -9.11 6.48 21.94
N ILE A 389 -9.05 7.70 21.38
CA ILE A 389 -10.03 8.76 21.70
C ILE A 389 -11.43 8.31 21.24
N LEU A 390 -11.54 7.77 20.03
CA LEU A 390 -12.82 7.34 19.46
C LEU A 390 -13.45 6.19 20.25
N GLY A 391 -12.70 5.18 20.70
CA GLY A 391 -13.21 4.12 21.56
C GLY A 391 -13.84 4.65 22.85
N SER A 392 -13.20 5.65 23.47
CA SER A 392 -13.77 6.36 24.63
C SER A 392 -15.03 7.16 24.28
N ILE A 393 -15.08 7.78 23.10
CA ILE A 393 -16.27 8.50 22.59
C ILE A 393 -17.44 7.55 22.28
N ILE A 394 -17.17 6.39 21.66
CA ILE A 394 -18.16 5.37 21.28
C ILE A 394 -18.79 4.77 22.55
N ASN A 395 -17.98 4.45 23.56
CA ASN A 395 -18.51 4.00 24.85
C ASN A 395 -19.40 5.09 25.51
N GLY A 396 -19.09 6.36 25.27
CA GLY A 396 -19.89 7.51 25.69
C GLY A 396 -21.15 7.81 24.85
N PHE A 397 -21.50 7.00 23.84
CA PHE A 397 -22.73 7.20 23.07
C PHE A 397 -23.99 6.87 23.87
N ALA A 398 -25.03 7.71 23.67
CA ALA A 398 -26.37 7.45 24.17
C ALA A 398 -27.10 6.44 23.27
N LEU A 399 -28.02 5.68 23.87
CA LEU A 399 -28.92 4.77 23.16
C LEU A 399 -30.31 5.42 22.97
N PRO A 400 -31.04 5.14 21.86
CA PRO A 400 -30.59 4.36 20.71
C PRO A 400 -29.45 5.04 19.93
N LEU A 401 -28.60 4.25 19.28
CA LEU A 401 -27.52 4.79 18.45
C LEU A 401 -28.08 5.63 17.29
N LYS A 402 -27.42 6.75 17.01
CA LYS A 402 -27.77 7.61 15.88
C LYS A 402 -27.25 7.03 14.56
N GLU A 403 -27.96 7.33 13.48
CA GLU A 403 -27.53 7.02 12.12
C GLU A 403 -26.20 7.69 11.72
N GLU A 404 -25.84 8.86 12.31
CA GLU A 404 -24.49 9.44 12.14
C GLU A 404 -23.37 8.53 12.69
N HIS A 405 -23.65 7.72 13.71
CA HIS A 405 -22.68 6.79 14.30
C HIS A 405 -22.62 5.46 13.52
N LYS A 406 -23.76 4.92 13.08
CA LYS A 406 -23.80 3.73 12.20
C LYS A 406 -23.14 3.98 10.84
N THR A 407 -23.34 5.16 10.28
CA THR A 407 -22.65 5.61 9.05
C THR A 407 -21.14 5.70 9.28
N PHE A 408 -20.69 6.16 10.46
CA PHE A 408 -19.27 6.21 10.81
C PHE A 408 -18.64 4.81 10.94
N LEU A 409 -19.32 3.86 11.59
CA LEU A 409 -18.90 2.46 11.65
C LEU A 409 -18.73 1.87 10.24
N THR A 410 -19.76 1.93 9.41
CA THR A 410 -19.78 1.27 8.09
C THR A 410 -18.95 1.96 7.01
N ARG A 411 -18.75 3.28 7.09
CA ARG A 411 -18.01 4.07 6.07
C ARG A 411 -16.61 4.46 6.47
N VAL A 412 -16.22 4.33 7.74
CA VAL A 412 -14.89 4.74 8.21
C VAL A 412 -14.18 3.62 8.97
N LEU A 413 -14.79 3.07 10.03
CA LEU A 413 -14.12 2.04 10.84
C LEU A 413 -13.92 0.71 10.09
N ILE A 414 -14.96 0.17 9.45
CA ILE A 414 -14.83 -1.10 8.71
C ILE A 414 -13.82 -0.96 7.54
N PRO A 415 -13.80 0.11 6.72
CA PRO A 415 -12.78 0.30 5.69
C PRO A 415 -11.33 0.48 6.16
N LEU A 416 -11.07 0.90 7.41
CA LEU A 416 -9.70 1.04 7.94
C LEU A 416 -8.93 -0.29 7.96
N HIS A 417 -9.62 -1.44 7.99
CA HIS A 417 -9.01 -2.76 7.89
C HIS A 417 -8.35 -3.04 6.52
N LYS A 418 -8.63 -2.24 5.48
CA LYS A 418 -8.01 -2.37 4.16
C LYS A 418 -6.51 -2.11 4.17
N VAL A 419 -6.07 -1.04 4.83
CA VAL A 419 -4.74 -0.42 4.67
C VAL A 419 -3.62 -1.40 5.06
N LYS A 420 -2.46 -1.33 4.39
CA LYS A 420 -1.33 -2.26 4.60
C LYS A 420 -0.83 -2.26 6.05
N SER A 421 -0.62 -1.07 6.61
CA SER A 421 -0.09 -0.79 7.96
C SER A 421 -1.07 -1.04 9.13
N LEU A 422 -2.08 -1.91 8.93
CA LEU A 422 -3.12 -2.21 9.92
C LEU A 422 -2.57 -2.61 11.30
N SER A 423 -1.44 -3.31 11.33
CA SER A 423 -0.84 -3.82 12.57
C SER A 423 -0.52 -2.74 13.60
N MET A 424 -0.17 -1.54 13.15
CA MET A 424 0.15 -0.37 13.99
C MET A 424 -1.03 0.13 14.84
N TYR A 425 -2.27 -0.17 14.44
CA TYR A 425 -3.48 0.35 15.09
C TYR A 425 -4.63 -0.67 15.24
N HIS A 426 -4.41 -1.93 14.86
CA HIS A 426 -5.42 -3.00 14.90
C HIS A 426 -6.08 -3.16 16.28
N PRO A 427 -5.35 -3.24 17.42
CA PRO A 427 -5.98 -3.41 18.73
C PRO A 427 -6.95 -2.27 19.10
N GLN A 428 -6.63 -1.04 18.70
CA GLN A 428 -7.45 0.14 18.93
C GLN A 428 -8.69 0.15 18.02
N LEU A 429 -8.55 -0.38 16.79
CA LEU A 429 -9.67 -0.49 15.84
C LEU A 429 -10.65 -1.59 16.24
N ALA A 430 -10.16 -2.80 16.52
CA ALA A 430 -10.98 -3.92 17.02
C ALA A 430 -11.73 -3.53 18.30
N TYR A 431 -11.08 -2.82 19.23
CA TYR A 431 -11.75 -2.25 20.40
C TYR A 431 -12.90 -1.29 20.05
N CYS A 432 -12.73 -0.44 19.03
CA CYS A 432 -13.81 0.43 18.54
C CYS A 432 -14.98 -0.36 17.91
N ILE A 433 -14.70 -1.45 17.19
CA ILE A 433 -15.71 -2.33 16.59
C ILE A 433 -16.50 -3.07 17.67
N VAL A 434 -15.83 -3.74 18.61
CA VAL A 434 -16.46 -4.43 19.75
C VAL A 434 -17.27 -3.45 20.60
N GLN A 435 -16.77 -2.25 20.86
CA GLN A 435 -17.50 -1.22 21.60
C GLN A 435 -18.73 -0.66 20.84
N PHE A 436 -18.86 -0.88 19.53
CA PHE A 436 -20.10 -0.61 18.79
C PHE A 436 -21.12 -1.75 18.99
N LEU A 437 -20.68 -3.01 18.93
CA LEU A 437 -21.54 -4.19 19.13
C LEU A 437 -22.11 -4.25 20.56
N GLU A 438 -21.30 -3.93 21.58
CA GLU A 438 -21.77 -3.77 22.98
C GLU A 438 -22.90 -2.73 23.15
N LYS A 439 -23.08 -1.81 22.21
CA LYS A 439 -24.13 -0.76 22.24
C LYS A 439 -25.37 -1.13 21.43
N ASP A 440 -25.20 -1.89 20.35
CA ASP A 440 -26.26 -2.27 19.43
C ASP A 440 -25.86 -3.53 18.66
N ALA A 441 -26.19 -4.70 19.22
CA ALA A 441 -25.84 -6.00 18.65
C ALA A 441 -26.44 -6.24 17.24
N SER A 442 -27.47 -5.49 16.84
CA SER A 442 -28.06 -5.57 15.48
C SER A 442 -27.09 -5.14 14.37
N LEU A 443 -25.98 -4.50 14.71
CA LEU A 443 -24.91 -4.13 13.78
C LEU A 443 -23.95 -5.28 13.47
N THR A 444 -24.07 -6.43 14.14
CA THR A 444 -23.20 -7.60 13.96
C THR A 444 -23.16 -8.08 12.50
N GLU A 445 -24.31 -8.16 11.84
CA GLU A 445 -24.42 -8.60 10.45
C GLU A 445 -23.62 -7.70 9.49
N GLU A 446 -23.74 -6.37 9.63
CA GLU A 446 -23.00 -5.40 8.82
C GLU A 446 -21.49 -5.45 9.10
N VAL A 447 -21.09 -5.64 10.37
CA VAL A 447 -19.68 -5.75 10.78
C VAL A 447 -19.03 -7.01 10.23
N VAL A 448 -19.62 -8.19 10.48
CA VAL A 448 -19.03 -9.48 10.08
C VAL A 448 -18.96 -9.60 8.56
N LEU A 449 -20.02 -9.23 7.83
CA LEU A 449 -19.99 -9.21 6.36
C LEU A 449 -19.02 -8.14 5.82
N GLY A 450 -18.83 -7.04 6.54
CA GLY A 450 -17.84 -6.01 6.26
C GLY A 450 -16.39 -6.51 6.38
N LEU A 451 -16.07 -7.23 7.46
CA LEU A 451 -14.76 -7.86 7.65
C LEU A 451 -14.51 -8.98 6.62
N LEU A 452 -15.49 -9.86 6.39
CA LEU A 452 -15.39 -10.92 5.37
C LEU A 452 -15.17 -10.36 3.95
N ARG A 453 -15.75 -9.19 3.63
CA ARG A 453 -15.52 -8.48 2.37
C ARG A 453 -14.07 -7.99 2.20
N TYR A 454 -13.41 -7.63 3.30
CA TYR A 454 -12.03 -7.11 3.31
C TYR A 454 -10.99 -8.15 3.77
N TRP A 455 -11.38 -9.43 3.87
CA TRP A 455 -10.52 -10.51 4.35
C TRP A 455 -9.18 -10.58 3.57
N PRO A 456 -8.02 -10.56 4.24
CA PRO A 456 -6.71 -10.61 3.59
C PRO A 456 -6.50 -11.90 2.78
N LYS A 457 -5.91 -11.78 1.59
CA LYS A 457 -5.63 -12.93 0.70
C LYS A 457 -4.15 -13.11 0.35
N THR A 458 -3.32 -12.13 0.72
CA THR A 458 -1.89 -12.05 0.36
C THR A 458 -0.99 -11.66 1.54
N ASN A 459 -1.56 -11.46 2.74
CA ASN A 459 -0.85 -11.07 3.94
C ASN A 459 -1.36 -11.90 5.14
N SER A 460 -0.61 -12.93 5.50
CA SER A 460 -0.94 -13.87 6.58
C SER A 460 -1.01 -13.20 7.95
N THR A 461 -0.16 -12.19 8.20
CA THR A 461 -0.15 -11.45 9.47
C THR A 461 -1.46 -10.71 9.68
N LYS A 462 -1.98 -10.06 8.63
CA LYS A 462 -3.31 -9.45 8.65
C LYS A 462 -4.43 -10.48 8.78
N GLU A 463 -4.31 -11.66 8.17
CA GLU A 463 -5.32 -12.73 8.36
C GLU A 463 -5.37 -13.22 9.82
N VAL A 464 -4.21 -13.37 10.47
CA VAL A 464 -4.13 -13.66 11.91
C VAL A 464 -4.74 -12.53 12.75
N MET A 465 -4.61 -11.27 12.33
CA MET A 465 -5.27 -10.13 12.99
C MET A 465 -6.79 -10.16 12.86
N PHE A 466 -7.33 -10.37 11.66
CA PHE A 466 -8.78 -10.55 11.44
C PHE A 466 -9.33 -11.74 12.26
N LEU A 467 -8.57 -12.83 12.40
CA LEU A 467 -8.93 -13.95 13.26
C LEU A 467 -8.90 -13.61 14.75
N ASN A 468 -8.10 -12.64 15.21
CA ASN A 468 -8.21 -12.14 16.59
C ASN A 468 -9.50 -11.33 16.77
N GLU A 469 -9.74 -10.36 15.88
CA GLU A 469 -10.93 -9.51 15.95
C GLU A 469 -12.24 -10.31 15.86
N VAL A 470 -12.29 -11.36 15.05
CA VAL A 470 -13.45 -12.27 14.97
C VAL A 470 -13.69 -13.02 16.28
N GLU A 471 -12.65 -13.37 17.06
CA GLU A 471 -12.84 -13.95 18.40
C GLU A 471 -13.31 -12.91 19.42
N ASP A 472 -12.74 -11.70 19.41
CA ASP A 472 -13.19 -10.58 20.26
C ASP A 472 -14.66 -10.21 19.95
N ILE A 473 -15.09 -10.32 18.69
CA ILE A 473 -16.48 -10.16 18.25
C ILE A 473 -17.36 -11.33 18.72
N PHE A 474 -16.88 -12.58 18.69
CA PHE A 474 -17.64 -13.71 19.21
C PHE A 474 -17.92 -13.58 20.71
N GLU A 475 -17.03 -13.03 21.54
CA GLU A 475 -17.28 -12.84 22.99
C GLU A 475 -18.49 -11.91 23.29
N VAL A 476 -18.92 -11.09 22.32
CA VAL A 476 -20.05 -10.13 22.46
C VAL A 476 -21.23 -10.42 21.52
N MET A 477 -21.21 -11.53 20.78
CA MET A 477 -22.20 -11.81 19.73
C MET A 477 -23.47 -12.48 20.28
N ASP A 478 -24.64 -11.88 20.04
CA ASP A 478 -25.93 -12.52 20.33
C ASP A 478 -26.15 -13.77 19.43
N PRO A 479 -26.61 -14.93 19.97
CA PRO A 479 -26.83 -16.14 19.17
C PRO A 479 -27.82 -15.98 18.00
N ALA A 480 -28.78 -15.06 18.13
CA ALA A 480 -29.74 -14.74 17.07
C ALA A 480 -29.12 -13.96 15.89
N GLU A 481 -28.01 -13.26 16.14
CA GLU A 481 -27.22 -12.54 15.12
C GLU A 481 -26.18 -13.49 14.49
N PHE A 482 -25.53 -14.34 15.31
CA PHE A 482 -24.67 -15.43 14.85
C PHE A 482 -25.36 -16.29 13.78
N ALA A 483 -26.63 -16.65 14.01
CA ALA A 483 -27.42 -17.48 13.11
C ALA A 483 -27.58 -16.92 11.69
N LYS A 484 -27.40 -15.60 11.48
CA LYS A 484 -27.44 -14.94 10.16
C LYS A 484 -26.11 -14.98 9.42
N VAL A 485 -24.99 -14.95 10.16
CA VAL A 485 -23.64 -14.79 9.61
C VAL A 485 -22.85 -16.11 9.55
N GLN A 486 -23.35 -17.17 10.18
CA GLN A 486 -22.64 -18.44 10.30
C GLN A 486 -22.19 -19.06 8.96
N GLU A 487 -23.05 -19.15 7.94
CA GLU A 487 -22.68 -19.74 6.65
C GLU A 487 -21.48 -19.03 5.99
N PRO A 488 -21.53 -17.71 5.69
CA PRO A 488 -20.39 -17.03 5.07
C PRO A 488 -19.15 -16.96 5.97
N LEU A 489 -19.33 -16.92 7.29
CA LEU A 489 -18.23 -16.89 8.26
C LEU A 489 -17.49 -18.23 8.32
N PHE A 490 -18.21 -19.33 8.51
CA PHE A 490 -17.59 -20.67 8.54
C PHE A 490 -17.08 -21.10 7.17
N HIS A 491 -17.69 -20.64 6.06
CA HIS A 491 -17.08 -20.79 4.74
C HIS A 491 -15.74 -20.03 4.60
N GLN A 492 -15.43 -19.05 5.44
CA GLN A 492 -14.10 -18.41 5.47
C GLN A 492 -13.18 -19.08 6.48
N LEU A 493 -13.64 -19.41 7.70
CA LEU A 493 -12.87 -20.15 8.69
C LEU A 493 -12.40 -21.52 8.16
N ALA A 494 -13.23 -22.21 7.37
CA ALA A 494 -12.85 -23.43 6.64
C ALA A 494 -11.59 -23.25 5.76
N LYS A 495 -11.43 -22.10 5.10
CA LYS A 495 -10.25 -21.78 4.27
C LYS A 495 -9.04 -21.45 5.14
N SER A 496 -9.22 -20.70 6.23
CA SER A 496 -8.14 -20.37 7.15
C SER A 496 -7.63 -21.62 7.90
N VAL A 497 -8.50 -22.57 8.25
CA VAL A 497 -8.13 -23.91 8.76
C VAL A 497 -7.41 -24.76 7.70
N ALA A 498 -7.82 -24.66 6.43
CA ALA A 498 -7.12 -25.29 5.30
C ALA A 498 -5.83 -24.55 4.86
N SER A 499 -5.45 -23.46 5.54
CA SER A 499 -4.31 -22.65 5.12
C SER A 499 -2.99 -23.38 5.33
N PRO A 500 -2.10 -23.47 4.32
CA PRO A 500 -0.77 -24.06 4.50
C PRO A 500 0.13 -23.21 5.42
N HIS A 501 -0.27 -21.96 5.70
CA HIS A 501 0.46 -21.05 6.57
C HIS A 501 0.13 -21.32 8.04
N PHE A 502 1.04 -21.96 8.77
CA PHE A 502 0.73 -22.55 10.07
C PHE A 502 0.10 -21.57 11.08
N GLN A 503 0.55 -20.31 11.15
CA GLN A 503 0.00 -19.33 12.10
C GLN A 503 -1.48 -19.01 11.84
N VAL A 504 -1.95 -19.12 10.59
CA VAL A 504 -3.35 -18.88 10.22
C VAL A 504 -4.20 -20.08 10.64
N ALA A 505 -3.79 -21.30 10.26
CA ALA A 505 -4.51 -22.52 10.61
C ALA A 505 -4.51 -22.79 12.12
N GLU A 506 -3.38 -22.59 12.80
CA GLU A 506 -3.25 -22.65 14.26
C GLU A 506 -4.16 -21.62 14.95
N ARG A 507 -4.20 -20.37 14.46
CA ARG A 507 -5.05 -19.31 15.06
C ARG A 507 -6.54 -19.58 14.86
N ALA A 508 -6.96 -20.06 13.69
CA ALA A 508 -8.35 -20.42 13.40
C ALA A 508 -8.79 -21.64 14.22
N LEU A 509 -7.96 -22.69 14.29
CA LEU A 509 -8.22 -23.86 15.13
C LEU A 509 -8.22 -23.53 16.63
N TYR A 510 -7.60 -22.44 17.06
CA TYR A 510 -7.61 -22.01 18.46
C TYR A 510 -9.01 -21.63 18.97
N PHE A 511 -9.95 -21.27 18.09
CA PHE A 511 -11.35 -20.98 18.47
C PHE A 511 -12.02 -22.17 19.17
N TRP A 512 -11.63 -23.41 18.85
CA TRP A 512 -12.14 -24.63 19.51
C TRP A 512 -11.68 -24.78 20.97
N ASN A 513 -10.84 -23.88 21.49
CA ASN A 513 -10.52 -23.77 22.92
C ASN A 513 -11.46 -22.80 23.67
N ASN A 514 -12.28 -22.02 22.96
CA ASN A 514 -13.17 -21.02 23.53
C ASN A 514 -14.56 -21.64 23.78
N GLU A 515 -14.94 -21.78 25.06
CA GLU A 515 -16.20 -22.44 25.46
C GLU A 515 -17.44 -21.76 24.83
N TYR A 516 -17.43 -20.43 24.65
CA TYR A 516 -18.58 -19.72 24.08
C TYR A 516 -18.75 -20.01 22.58
N PHE A 517 -17.64 -19.97 21.83
CA PHE A 517 -17.62 -20.38 20.41
C PHE A 517 -18.08 -21.83 20.23
N CYS A 518 -17.58 -22.75 21.06
CA CYS A 518 -17.98 -24.16 21.02
C CYS A 518 -19.48 -24.38 21.30
N ASN A 519 -20.09 -23.58 22.17
CA ASN A 519 -21.54 -23.63 22.39
C ASN A 519 -22.33 -23.14 21.16
N LEU A 520 -21.96 -21.99 20.57
CA LEU A 520 -22.57 -21.47 19.33
C LEU A 520 -22.47 -22.48 18.16
N VAL A 521 -21.31 -23.16 18.05
CA VAL A 521 -21.07 -24.24 17.08
C VAL A 521 -21.94 -25.47 17.36
N SER A 522 -22.12 -25.85 18.63
CA SER A 522 -22.96 -26.99 19.02
C SER A 522 -24.44 -26.73 18.72
N ASP A 523 -24.93 -25.53 19.03
CA ASP A 523 -26.33 -25.15 18.80
C ASP A 523 -26.71 -25.05 17.31
N ASN A 524 -25.71 -24.94 16.41
CA ASN A 524 -25.90 -24.82 14.96
C ASN A 524 -25.14 -25.90 14.16
N VAL A 525 -24.84 -27.05 14.78
CA VAL A 525 -23.97 -28.09 14.20
C VAL A 525 -24.44 -28.61 12.84
N GLU A 526 -25.76 -28.61 12.59
CA GLU A 526 -26.38 -29.07 11.34
C GLU A 526 -25.92 -28.28 10.10
N ILE A 527 -25.60 -27.00 10.26
CA ILE A 527 -25.11 -26.13 9.17
C ILE A 527 -23.57 -26.09 9.16
N ILE A 528 -22.96 -26.04 10.35
CA ILE A 528 -21.52 -25.80 10.50
C ILE A 528 -20.66 -27.04 10.18
N LEU A 529 -21.10 -28.24 10.57
CA LEU A 529 -20.32 -29.47 10.38
C LEU A 529 -20.10 -29.80 8.89
N PRO A 530 -21.12 -29.78 8.00
CA PRO A 530 -20.91 -29.99 6.56
C PRO A 530 -19.90 -29.03 5.93
N ILE A 531 -19.85 -27.77 6.38
CA ILE A 531 -18.89 -26.75 5.90
C ILE A 531 -17.47 -27.03 6.40
N MET A 532 -17.32 -27.43 7.67
CA MET A 532 -16.03 -27.63 8.32
C MET A 532 -15.44 -29.04 8.13
N PHE A 533 -16.24 -30.03 7.71
CA PHE A 533 -15.81 -31.44 7.64
C PHE A 533 -14.61 -31.64 6.71
N ALA A 534 -14.71 -31.19 5.45
CA ALA A 534 -13.67 -31.40 4.44
C ALA A 534 -12.27 -30.88 4.86
N PRO A 535 -12.06 -29.61 5.25
CA PRO A 535 -10.73 -29.12 5.61
C PRO A 535 -10.15 -29.75 6.88
N LEU A 536 -11.00 -30.16 7.83
CA LEU A 536 -10.56 -30.91 9.02
C LEU A 536 -10.17 -32.36 8.65
N TYR A 537 -11.00 -33.04 7.85
CA TYR A 537 -10.77 -34.41 7.42
C TYR A 537 -9.57 -34.56 6.47
N GLU A 538 -9.30 -33.57 5.62
CA GLU A 538 -8.08 -33.51 4.80
C GLU A 538 -6.83 -33.31 5.67
N ASN A 539 -6.82 -32.30 6.55
CA ASN A 539 -5.67 -32.03 7.42
C ASN A 539 -5.36 -33.17 8.41
N SER A 540 -6.36 -33.92 8.89
CA SER A 540 -6.15 -35.04 9.83
C SER A 540 -5.47 -36.25 9.19
N LYS A 541 -5.58 -36.43 7.86
CA LYS A 541 -4.84 -37.47 7.11
C LYS A 541 -3.35 -37.19 7.07
N GLY A 542 -2.94 -35.92 7.08
CA GLY A 542 -1.54 -35.53 7.22
C GLY A 542 -1.33 -34.03 7.08
N HIS A 543 -0.71 -33.43 8.08
CA HIS A 543 -0.26 -32.04 8.05
C HIS A 543 1.21 -31.95 8.51
N TRP A 544 2.01 -31.08 7.88
CA TRP A 544 3.45 -31.01 8.11
C TRP A 544 3.81 -30.51 9.52
N ASN A 545 2.99 -29.61 10.07
CA ASN A 545 3.08 -29.18 11.47
C ASN A 545 2.19 -30.08 12.35
N ARG A 546 2.82 -30.77 13.31
CA ARG A 546 2.18 -31.69 14.27
C ARG A 546 1.24 -31.01 15.26
N THR A 547 1.42 -29.73 15.60
CA THR A 547 0.53 -29.01 16.51
C THR A 547 -0.85 -28.85 15.89
N ILE A 548 -0.90 -28.38 14.65
CA ILE A 548 -2.13 -28.27 13.84
C ILE A 548 -2.80 -29.64 13.69
N HIS A 549 -2.02 -30.69 13.40
CA HIS A 549 -2.53 -32.06 13.32
C HIS A 549 -3.30 -32.46 14.60
N GLY A 550 -2.70 -32.23 15.78
CA GLY A 550 -3.36 -32.48 17.07
C GLY A 550 -4.60 -31.61 17.34
N MET A 551 -4.56 -30.32 16.97
CA MET A 551 -5.71 -29.41 17.11
C MET A 551 -6.88 -29.81 16.20
N VAL A 552 -6.61 -30.25 14.98
CA VAL A 552 -7.62 -30.80 14.05
C VAL A 552 -8.28 -32.05 14.64
N TYR A 553 -7.52 -32.98 15.23
CA TYR A 553 -8.12 -34.13 15.92
C TYR A 553 -9.01 -33.72 17.10
N ASN A 554 -8.66 -32.66 17.84
CA ASN A 554 -9.51 -32.14 18.91
C ASN A 554 -10.83 -31.57 18.37
N ALA A 555 -10.76 -30.75 17.31
CA ALA A 555 -11.95 -30.18 16.66
C ALA A 555 -12.86 -31.26 16.04
N MET A 556 -12.29 -32.24 15.33
CA MET A 556 -13.04 -33.38 14.79
C MET A 556 -13.69 -34.24 15.88
N LYS A 557 -12.97 -34.50 16.98
CA LYS A 557 -13.51 -35.22 18.13
C LYS A 557 -14.70 -34.49 18.72
N LEU A 558 -14.63 -33.16 18.89
CA LEU A 558 -15.75 -32.37 19.40
C LEU A 558 -17.00 -32.51 18.51
N PHE A 559 -16.85 -32.37 17.18
CA PHE A 559 -17.97 -32.55 16.25
C PHE A 559 -18.58 -33.96 16.31
N MET A 560 -17.73 -35.00 16.41
CA MET A 560 -18.16 -36.39 16.55
C MET A 560 -18.83 -36.67 17.90
N GLU A 561 -18.48 -35.94 18.97
CA GLU A 561 -19.16 -36.02 20.27
C GLU A 561 -20.48 -35.23 20.32
N ILE A 562 -20.64 -34.18 19.52
CA ILE A 562 -21.88 -33.38 19.41
C ILE A 562 -22.94 -34.12 18.59
N ASN A 563 -22.61 -34.57 17.37
CA ASN A 563 -23.56 -35.29 16.50
C ASN A 563 -22.85 -36.39 15.69
N PRO A 564 -22.77 -37.63 16.23
CA PRO A 564 -22.12 -38.77 15.57
C PRO A 564 -22.74 -39.10 14.21
N GLN A 565 -24.07 -39.05 14.09
CA GLN A 565 -24.77 -39.43 12.87
C GLN A 565 -24.42 -38.48 11.72
N LEU A 566 -24.56 -37.17 11.94
CA LEU A 566 -24.21 -36.16 10.94
C LEU A 566 -22.71 -36.20 10.57
N PHE A 567 -21.84 -36.58 11.50
CA PHE A 567 -20.42 -36.77 11.22
C PHE A 567 -20.15 -37.95 10.27
N ASP A 568 -20.81 -39.09 10.49
CA ASP A 568 -20.74 -40.25 9.60
C ASP A 568 -21.38 -39.96 8.24
N ASP A 569 -22.50 -39.23 8.20
CA ASP A 569 -23.16 -38.78 6.96
C ASP A 569 -22.24 -37.86 6.15
N CYS A 570 -21.62 -36.85 6.79
CA CYS A 570 -20.63 -35.97 6.13
C CYS A 570 -19.40 -36.76 5.61
N SER A 571 -19.00 -37.81 6.33
CA SER A 571 -17.90 -38.70 5.91
C SER A 571 -18.28 -39.54 4.68
N HIS A 572 -19.53 -39.97 4.59
CA HIS A 572 -20.09 -40.64 3.40
C HIS A 572 -20.15 -39.69 2.20
N ASP A 573 -20.79 -38.53 2.37
CA ASP A 573 -20.96 -37.51 1.33
C ASP A 573 -19.60 -37.03 0.79
N TYR A 574 -18.63 -36.76 1.66
CA TYR A 574 -17.27 -36.41 1.24
C TYR A 574 -16.62 -37.53 0.41
N THR A 575 -16.82 -38.79 0.81
CA THR A 575 -16.27 -39.95 0.11
C THR A 575 -16.94 -40.16 -1.25
N GLU A 576 -18.27 -40.00 -1.36
CA GLU A 576 -18.95 -40.02 -2.66
C GLU A 576 -18.52 -38.85 -3.54
N GLN A 577 -18.39 -37.64 -2.99
CA GLN A 577 -17.93 -36.48 -3.74
C GLN A 577 -16.51 -36.66 -4.31
N GLN A 578 -15.59 -37.28 -3.55
CA GLN A 578 -14.26 -37.63 -4.04
C GLN A 578 -14.31 -38.73 -5.12
N ASN A 579 -15.05 -39.81 -4.90
CA ASN A 579 -15.22 -40.90 -5.88
C ASN A 579 -15.86 -40.42 -7.19
N THR A 580 -16.81 -39.49 -7.12
CA THR A 580 -17.49 -38.90 -8.28
C THR A 580 -16.72 -37.72 -8.89
N ALA A 581 -15.62 -37.23 -8.30
CA ALA A 581 -14.91 -36.04 -8.79
C ALA A 581 -14.46 -36.18 -10.25
N VAL A 582 -13.82 -37.30 -10.59
CA VAL A 582 -13.36 -37.60 -11.97
C VAL A 582 -14.55 -37.76 -12.93
N ALA A 583 -15.67 -38.32 -12.47
CA ALA A 583 -16.88 -38.42 -13.27
C ALA A 583 -17.51 -37.04 -13.54
N ARG A 584 -17.59 -36.18 -12.53
CA ARG A 584 -18.09 -34.79 -12.64
C ARG A 584 -17.18 -33.92 -13.51
N GLU A 585 -15.86 -34.11 -13.46
CA GLU A 585 -14.92 -33.45 -14.37
C GLU A 585 -15.09 -33.95 -15.82
N THR A 586 -15.22 -35.27 -16.01
CA THR A 586 -15.46 -35.86 -17.33
C THR A 586 -16.79 -35.40 -17.93
N GLU A 587 -17.86 -35.33 -17.14
CA GLU A 587 -19.18 -34.84 -17.55
C GLU A 587 -19.14 -33.33 -17.87
N ARG A 588 -18.42 -32.52 -17.06
CA ARG A 588 -18.16 -31.11 -17.37
C ARG A 588 -17.42 -30.94 -18.69
N LYS A 589 -16.41 -31.77 -18.96
CA LYS A 589 -15.68 -31.77 -20.23
C LYS A 589 -16.59 -32.17 -21.40
N GLN A 590 -17.38 -33.23 -21.27
CA GLN A 590 -18.35 -33.65 -22.30
C GLN A 590 -19.40 -32.56 -22.60
N LYS A 591 -19.84 -31.80 -21.59
CA LYS A 591 -20.71 -30.63 -21.76
C LYS A 591 -20.02 -29.53 -22.58
N TRP A 592 -18.75 -29.22 -22.29
CA TRP A 592 -17.96 -28.29 -23.10
C TRP A 592 -17.71 -28.78 -24.53
N ASP A 593 -17.34 -30.05 -24.72
CA ASP A 593 -17.13 -30.67 -26.03
C ASP A 593 -18.43 -30.66 -26.87
N SER A 594 -19.59 -30.86 -26.22
CA SER A 594 -20.91 -30.74 -26.84
C SER A 594 -21.25 -29.31 -27.25
N ILE A 595 -20.93 -28.32 -26.42
CA ILE A 595 -21.10 -26.89 -26.72
C ILE A 595 -20.19 -26.48 -27.90
N ALA A 596 -18.93 -26.91 -27.91
CA ALA A 596 -17.99 -26.67 -29.00
C ALA A 596 -18.44 -27.31 -30.32
N SER A 597 -19.00 -28.53 -30.25
CA SER A 597 -19.59 -29.23 -31.39
C SER A 597 -20.82 -28.48 -31.95
N LEU A 598 -21.72 -28.03 -31.07
CA LEU A 598 -22.92 -27.27 -31.46
C LEU A 598 -22.56 -25.89 -32.03
N ALA A 599 -21.55 -25.21 -31.47
CA ALA A 599 -21.03 -23.96 -32.00
C ALA A 599 -20.40 -24.15 -33.39
N SER A 600 -19.69 -25.25 -33.61
CA SER A 600 -19.13 -25.62 -34.92
C SER A 600 -20.21 -25.93 -35.95
N GLN A 601 -21.27 -26.67 -35.58
CA GLN A 601 -22.44 -26.91 -36.43
C GLN A 601 -23.21 -25.62 -36.77
N ARG A 602 -23.27 -24.65 -35.83
CA ARG A 602 -23.85 -23.32 -36.10
C ARG A 602 -22.98 -22.48 -37.04
N LYS A 603 -21.65 -22.57 -36.95
CA LYS A 603 -20.74 -21.95 -37.93
C LYS A 603 -20.94 -22.51 -39.35
N THR A 604 -21.15 -23.83 -39.51
CA THR A 604 -21.35 -24.42 -40.84
C THR A 604 -22.76 -24.22 -41.41
N THR A 605 -23.79 -24.15 -40.56
CA THR A 605 -25.20 -23.95 -41.02
C THR A 605 -25.57 -22.50 -41.31
N ASN A 606 -24.98 -21.51 -40.61
CA ASN A 606 -25.28 -20.08 -40.88
C ASN A 606 -24.57 -19.49 -42.12
N GLY A 607 -23.91 -20.30 -42.95
CA GLY A 607 -23.19 -19.85 -44.15
C GLY A 607 -24.06 -19.20 -45.25
N THR A 608 -25.38 -19.16 -45.10
CA THR A 608 -26.33 -18.58 -46.09
C THR A 608 -27.40 -17.64 -45.49
N ALA A 609 -27.32 -17.27 -44.21
CA ALA A 609 -28.28 -16.36 -43.58
C ALA A 609 -27.59 -15.31 -42.69
N GLY A 610 -27.66 -14.05 -43.10
CA GLY A 610 -27.09 -12.93 -42.34
C GLY A 610 -27.79 -12.71 -40.98
N PRO A 611 -27.07 -12.31 -39.91
CA PRO A 611 -27.67 -12.15 -38.60
C PRO A 611 -28.68 -11.01 -38.55
N ARG A 612 -29.90 -11.30 -38.07
CA ARG A 612 -30.83 -10.28 -37.59
C ARG A 612 -30.41 -9.83 -36.19
N GLU A 613 -30.71 -8.58 -35.85
CA GLU A 613 -30.46 -8.03 -34.52
C GLU A 613 -31.26 -8.78 -33.45
N HIS A 614 -30.57 -9.28 -32.42
CA HIS A 614 -31.18 -9.62 -31.13
C HIS A 614 -30.16 -9.43 -30.02
N THR A 615 -30.45 -8.51 -29.11
CA THR A 615 -29.62 -8.17 -27.94
C THR A 615 -29.82 -9.17 -26.80
N PRO A 616 -28.76 -9.79 -26.24
CA PRO A 616 -28.80 -10.48 -24.96
C PRO A 616 -28.36 -9.58 -23.79
N SER A 617 -28.89 -9.84 -22.59
CA SER A 617 -28.55 -9.14 -21.34
C SER A 617 -27.23 -9.65 -20.72
N PRO A 618 -26.51 -8.82 -19.93
CA PRO A 618 -25.14 -9.12 -19.49
C PRO A 618 -25.06 -9.92 -18.18
N THR A 619 -25.09 -11.26 -18.24
CA THR A 619 -24.76 -12.13 -17.08
C THR A 619 -24.21 -13.50 -17.50
N ALA A 620 -22.89 -13.59 -17.74
CA ALA A 620 -22.08 -14.82 -17.59
C ALA A 620 -20.58 -14.49 -17.75
N MET A 621 -19.77 -14.74 -16.72
CA MET A 621 -18.31 -14.84 -16.84
C MET A 621 -17.88 -16.28 -16.63
N SER A 622 -17.27 -16.91 -17.64
CA SER A 622 -16.31 -18.01 -17.42
C SER A 622 -15.54 -18.38 -18.71
N GLN A 623 -14.23 -18.60 -18.53
CA GLN A 623 -13.29 -19.30 -19.42
C GLN A 623 -12.97 -18.64 -20.79
N LEU A 624 -11.71 -18.20 -20.89
CA LEU A 624 -11.14 -17.48 -22.03
C LEU A 624 -10.78 -18.45 -23.18
N ALA A 625 -11.63 -18.49 -24.19
CA ALA A 625 -11.11 -18.14 -25.51
C ALA A 625 -10.99 -16.61 -25.54
N PHE A 626 -9.88 -16.05 -26.03
CA PHE A 626 -9.69 -14.60 -25.98
C PHE A 626 -10.74 -13.92 -26.88
N PRO A 627 -11.47 -12.92 -26.35
CA PRO A 627 -12.60 -12.33 -27.05
C PRO A 627 -12.13 -11.49 -28.25
N PRO A 628 -12.87 -11.47 -29.37
CA PRO A 628 -12.40 -10.91 -30.64
C PRO A 628 -12.22 -9.38 -30.67
N TRP A 629 -12.40 -8.68 -29.55
CA TRP A 629 -12.08 -7.26 -29.40
C TRP A 629 -10.58 -6.98 -29.16
N ILE A 630 -9.75 -7.99 -28.88
CA ILE A 630 -8.28 -7.83 -28.79
C ILE A 630 -7.65 -7.52 -30.16
N HIS A 631 -8.35 -7.77 -31.27
CA HIS A 631 -7.84 -7.60 -32.64
C HIS A 631 -7.76 -6.13 -33.08
N GLY A 632 -6.85 -5.37 -32.50
CA GLY A 632 -6.54 -4.00 -32.89
C GLY A 632 -5.54 -3.85 -34.05
N HIS A 633 -5.60 -2.70 -34.72
CA HIS A 633 -4.56 -2.23 -35.63
C HIS A 633 -3.53 -1.36 -34.90
N SER A 634 -2.26 -1.44 -35.28
CA SER A 634 -1.19 -0.60 -34.72
C SER A 634 -0.94 0.61 -35.61
N PHE A 635 -1.06 1.82 -35.06
CA PHE A 635 -0.43 3.00 -35.62
C PHE A 635 1.02 3.04 -35.16
N GLU A 636 1.91 3.28 -36.11
CA GLU A 636 3.33 3.48 -35.84
C GLU A 636 3.69 4.95 -36.07
N SER A 637 4.03 5.64 -34.99
CA SER A 637 4.29 7.08 -34.98
C SER A 637 5.75 7.43 -34.70
N THR A 638 6.72 6.49 -34.72
CA THR A 638 8.16 6.81 -34.55
C THR A 638 8.62 7.87 -35.55
N LEU A 639 8.08 7.91 -36.77
CA LEU A 639 8.43 8.91 -37.78
C LEU A 639 7.74 10.28 -37.62
N ARG A 640 7.01 10.49 -36.51
CA ARG A 640 6.39 11.75 -36.11
C ARG A 640 6.69 12.08 -34.64
N GLU A 641 6.26 11.24 -33.70
CA GLU A 641 6.59 11.34 -32.27
C GLU A 641 8.10 11.29 -32.03
N GLY A 642 8.81 10.42 -32.75
CA GLY A 642 10.26 10.35 -32.63
C GLY A 642 10.97 11.64 -33.04
N GLU A 643 10.43 12.46 -33.95
CA GLU A 643 10.99 13.80 -34.27
C GLU A 643 10.72 14.83 -33.15
N GLN A 644 9.86 14.50 -32.18
CA GLN A 644 9.60 15.30 -30.97
C GLN A 644 10.45 14.82 -29.77
N PHE A 645 11.18 13.70 -29.89
CA PHE A 645 12.13 13.22 -28.90
C PHE A 645 13.42 14.05 -28.91
N ALA A 646 13.87 14.51 -27.73
CA ALA A 646 14.85 15.58 -27.60
C ALA A 646 16.23 15.37 -28.25
N ASN A 647 16.62 14.12 -28.53
CA ASN A 647 17.91 13.77 -29.16
C ASN A 647 17.77 13.31 -30.63
N ALA A 648 16.55 13.26 -31.18
CA ALA A 648 16.32 12.69 -32.51
C ALA A 648 16.60 13.68 -33.65
N PHE A 649 17.03 13.12 -34.78
CA PHE A 649 17.04 13.80 -36.07
C PHE A 649 16.98 12.74 -37.18
N PHE A 650 15.82 12.56 -37.82
CA PHE A 650 15.70 11.58 -38.91
C PHE A 650 15.85 12.27 -40.27
N ASP A 651 16.99 12.03 -40.93
CA ASP A 651 17.15 12.36 -42.35
C ASP A 651 16.27 11.48 -43.25
N THR A 652 16.08 11.89 -44.51
CA THR A 652 15.19 11.18 -45.44
C THR A 652 15.61 9.73 -45.66
N GLU A 653 16.91 9.39 -45.62
CA GLU A 653 17.38 8.01 -45.78
C GLU A 653 17.02 7.15 -44.55
N THR A 654 17.18 7.71 -43.35
CA THR A 654 16.84 7.09 -42.07
C THR A 654 15.33 6.88 -41.94
N LYS A 655 14.52 7.89 -42.31
CA LYS A 655 13.05 7.74 -42.40
C LYS A 655 12.64 6.62 -43.36
N VAL A 656 13.30 6.53 -44.54
CA VAL A 656 13.05 5.46 -45.52
C VAL A 656 13.49 4.08 -45.03
N LYS A 657 14.57 3.98 -44.23
CA LYS A 657 15.00 2.72 -43.59
C LYS A 657 13.97 2.27 -42.55
N ILE A 658 13.60 3.15 -41.63
CA ILE A 658 12.62 2.86 -40.56
C ILE A 658 11.27 2.49 -41.19
N ALA A 659 10.72 3.29 -42.11
CA ALA A 659 9.43 3.00 -42.75
C ALA A 659 9.38 1.60 -43.42
N LYS A 660 10.49 1.16 -44.04
CA LYS A 660 10.61 -0.19 -44.61
C LYS A 660 10.72 -1.28 -43.54
N ALA A 661 11.44 -1.03 -42.45
CA ALA A 661 11.53 -1.96 -41.33
C ALA A 661 10.18 -2.15 -40.63
N LEU A 662 9.36 -1.10 -40.56
CA LEU A 662 8.00 -1.13 -40.02
C LEU A 662 7.00 -1.90 -40.91
N ASP A 663 7.02 -1.66 -42.22
CA ASP A 663 6.24 -2.42 -43.20
C ASP A 663 6.62 -3.92 -43.21
N ASP A 664 7.90 -4.22 -43.04
CA ASP A 664 8.42 -5.58 -42.90
C ASP A 664 8.14 -6.18 -41.51
N PHE A 665 8.05 -5.38 -40.45
CA PHE A 665 7.52 -5.86 -39.16
C PHE A 665 6.03 -6.22 -39.27
N GLY A 666 5.26 -5.45 -40.03
CA GLY A 666 3.83 -5.72 -40.32
C GLY A 666 2.86 -4.76 -39.63
N VAL A 667 3.26 -3.50 -39.38
CA VAL A 667 2.33 -2.47 -38.88
C VAL A 667 1.28 -2.13 -39.94
N ASP A 668 0.06 -1.79 -39.50
CA ASP A 668 -1.04 -1.46 -40.43
C ASP A 668 -0.90 -0.06 -41.04
N TYR A 669 -0.31 0.88 -40.30
CA TYR A 669 -0.20 2.28 -40.64
C TYR A 669 1.12 2.89 -40.15
N ILE A 670 1.61 3.92 -40.85
CA ILE A 670 2.79 4.71 -40.46
C ILE A 670 2.40 6.21 -40.49
N GLU A 671 2.58 6.89 -39.37
CA GLU A 671 2.31 8.32 -39.18
C GLU A 671 3.57 9.16 -39.40
N LEU A 672 3.46 10.20 -40.23
CA LEU A 672 4.55 11.11 -40.58
C LEU A 672 4.27 12.55 -40.10
N THR A 673 5.32 13.27 -39.72
CA THR A 673 5.30 14.73 -39.45
C THR A 673 4.60 15.51 -40.57
N SER A 674 3.77 16.49 -40.19
CA SER A 674 2.93 17.24 -41.14
C SER A 674 3.70 17.78 -42.34
N PRO A 675 3.21 17.62 -43.59
CA PRO A 675 3.78 18.26 -44.77
C PRO A 675 3.66 19.80 -44.74
N ALA A 676 2.89 20.36 -43.80
CA ALA A 676 2.83 21.79 -43.54
C ALA A 676 3.97 22.28 -42.62
N SER A 677 4.60 21.41 -41.81
CA SER A 677 5.65 21.81 -40.85
C SER A 677 6.94 22.28 -41.53
N SER A 678 7.32 21.66 -42.65
CA SER A 678 8.43 22.14 -43.48
C SER A 678 8.40 21.58 -44.91
N GLU A 679 9.07 22.27 -45.83
CA GLU A 679 9.31 21.79 -47.20
C GLU A 679 10.13 20.49 -47.23
N GLN A 680 10.88 20.16 -46.18
CA GLN A 680 11.55 18.87 -46.07
C GLN A 680 10.58 17.77 -45.62
N SER A 681 9.75 18.02 -44.62
CA SER A 681 8.67 17.12 -44.19
C SER A 681 7.73 16.78 -45.35
N ARG A 682 7.42 17.76 -46.22
CA ARG A 682 6.66 17.58 -47.46
C ARG A 682 7.36 16.62 -48.44
N LYS A 683 8.67 16.74 -48.62
CA LYS A 683 9.48 15.84 -49.48
C LYS A 683 9.63 14.44 -48.87
N ASP A 684 9.77 14.34 -47.56
CA ASP A 684 9.86 13.05 -46.84
C ASP A 684 8.54 12.28 -47.03
N CYS A 685 7.39 12.94 -46.82
CA CYS A 685 6.05 12.38 -47.11
C CYS A 685 5.92 11.95 -48.58
N GLU A 686 6.26 12.82 -49.53
CA GLU A 686 6.28 12.48 -50.95
C GLU A 686 7.17 11.27 -51.28
N THR A 687 8.30 11.13 -50.59
CA THR A 687 9.28 10.05 -50.84
C THR A 687 8.77 8.72 -50.28
N ILE A 688 8.23 8.72 -49.05
CA ILE A 688 7.72 7.51 -48.39
C ILE A 688 6.46 6.99 -49.11
N CYS A 689 5.54 7.87 -49.52
CA CYS A 689 4.38 7.48 -50.31
C CYS A 689 4.74 6.86 -51.69
N LYS A 690 5.91 7.18 -52.25
CA LYS A 690 6.41 6.58 -53.51
C LYS A 690 7.09 5.22 -53.31
N LEU A 691 7.27 4.73 -52.08
CA LEU A 691 7.89 3.41 -51.82
C LEU A 691 6.97 2.22 -52.11
N GLY A 692 5.65 2.40 -52.14
CA GLY A 692 4.70 1.30 -52.34
C GLY A 692 4.64 0.31 -51.17
N LEU A 693 4.74 0.82 -49.93
CA LEU A 693 4.55 0.03 -48.71
C LEU A 693 3.10 -0.51 -48.62
N LYS A 694 2.92 -1.59 -47.85
CA LYS A 694 1.61 -2.17 -47.52
C LYS A 694 0.94 -1.39 -46.38
N ALA A 695 1.74 -0.94 -45.41
CA ALA A 695 1.30 -0.04 -44.37
C ALA A 695 0.77 1.27 -44.97
N LYS A 696 -0.41 1.70 -44.55
CA LYS A 696 -1.03 2.96 -45.00
C LYS A 696 -0.25 4.15 -44.41
N ILE A 697 0.15 5.09 -45.26
CA ILE A 697 0.83 6.32 -44.81
C ILE A 697 -0.20 7.39 -44.47
N LEU A 698 -0.05 8.04 -43.31
CA LEU A 698 -0.90 9.17 -42.89
C LEU A 698 -0.07 10.30 -42.29
N THR A 699 -0.70 11.46 -42.13
CA THR A 699 -0.09 12.65 -41.52
C THR A 699 -1.15 13.62 -41.00
N HIS A 700 -0.77 14.50 -40.07
CA HIS A 700 -1.67 15.52 -39.51
C HIS A 700 -1.79 16.69 -40.49
N VAL A 701 -2.86 16.71 -41.31
CA VAL A 701 -3.05 17.72 -42.38
C VAL A 701 -3.86 18.93 -41.92
N LEU A 702 -4.87 18.71 -41.07
CA LEU A 702 -5.88 19.71 -40.69
C LEU A 702 -6.33 19.42 -39.27
N ASP A 703 -5.44 19.74 -38.33
CA ASP A 703 -5.63 19.37 -36.94
C ASP A 703 -6.57 20.35 -36.24
N VAL A 704 -7.85 19.97 -36.16
CA VAL A 704 -8.88 20.71 -35.41
C VAL A 704 -8.73 20.33 -33.93
N VAL A 705 -7.55 20.62 -33.38
CA VAL A 705 -7.23 20.37 -31.97
C VAL A 705 -8.12 21.24 -31.11
N ILE A 706 -9.07 20.61 -30.44
CA ILE A 706 -9.95 21.26 -29.49
C ILE A 706 -9.69 20.60 -28.15
N GLY A 707 -8.88 21.28 -27.34
CA GLY A 707 -8.85 21.03 -25.91
C GLY A 707 -10.26 21.22 -25.36
N THR A 708 -10.92 20.11 -25.03
CA THR A 708 -12.32 20.12 -24.56
C THR A 708 -12.41 20.29 -23.03
N SER A 709 -11.28 20.34 -22.34
CA SER A 709 -11.15 20.70 -20.93
C SER A 709 -11.37 22.19 -20.71
N SER A 710 -11.93 22.56 -19.56
CA SER A 710 -12.15 23.98 -19.20
C SER A 710 -10.85 24.78 -19.21
N TYR A 711 -9.76 24.17 -18.75
CA TYR A 711 -8.43 24.76 -18.67
C TYR A 711 -7.89 25.17 -20.07
N LEU A 712 -8.03 24.32 -21.09
CA LEU A 712 -7.61 24.65 -22.45
C LEU A 712 -8.59 25.60 -23.17
N ARG A 713 -9.89 25.54 -22.86
CA ARG A 713 -10.89 26.50 -23.37
C ARG A 713 -10.67 27.91 -22.83
N GLU A 714 -10.21 28.03 -21.60
CA GLU A 714 -9.95 29.31 -20.93
C GLU A 714 -8.59 29.94 -21.29
N HIS A 715 -7.64 29.17 -21.83
CA HIS A 715 -6.28 29.66 -22.13
C HIS A 715 -5.84 29.54 -23.60
N SER A 716 -6.33 28.55 -24.36
CA SER A 716 -5.94 28.36 -25.77
C SER A 716 -6.89 29.08 -26.72
N HIS A 717 -8.18 28.69 -26.76
CA HIS A 717 -9.16 29.22 -27.71
C HIS A 717 -10.56 29.40 -27.10
N GLY A 718 -10.91 30.64 -26.74
CA GLY A 718 -12.23 31.02 -26.23
C GLY A 718 -13.35 31.03 -27.29
N LYS A 719 -13.62 29.88 -27.91
CA LYS A 719 -14.70 29.66 -28.90
C LYS A 719 -15.78 28.74 -28.33
N ASP A 720 -17.01 28.91 -28.81
CA ASP A 720 -18.14 28.08 -28.40
C ASP A 720 -18.14 26.67 -29.05
N MET A 721 -18.74 25.70 -28.36
CA MET A 721 -18.88 24.31 -28.81
C MET A 721 -19.62 24.19 -30.15
N THR A 722 -20.56 25.09 -30.44
CA THR A 722 -21.28 25.11 -31.72
C THR A 722 -20.37 25.49 -32.89
N TYR A 723 -19.48 26.46 -32.71
CA TYR A 723 -18.47 26.84 -33.70
C TYR A 723 -17.50 25.68 -33.95
N ILE A 724 -17.07 25.05 -32.86
CA ILE A 724 -16.20 23.87 -32.81
C ILE A 724 -16.75 22.73 -33.69
N ILE A 725 -17.99 22.32 -33.47
CA ILE A 725 -18.64 21.25 -34.23
C ILE A 725 -18.78 21.64 -35.71
N ASN A 726 -19.26 22.85 -36.01
CA ASN A 726 -19.43 23.29 -37.39
C ASN A 726 -18.11 23.31 -38.18
N THR A 727 -17.01 23.75 -37.56
CA THR A 727 -15.67 23.76 -38.19
C THR A 727 -15.16 22.35 -38.46
N ALA A 728 -15.34 21.43 -37.51
CA ALA A 728 -14.97 20.03 -37.68
C ALA A 728 -15.74 19.37 -38.84
N ILE A 729 -17.05 19.65 -38.96
CA ILE A 729 -17.90 19.14 -40.02
C ILE A 729 -17.43 19.62 -41.40
N GLU A 730 -17.20 20.92 -41.59
CA GLU A 730 -16.71 21.49 -42.86
C GLU A 730 -15.39 20.85 -43.32
N VAL A 731 -14.45 20.66 -42.39
CA VAL A 731 -13.15 19.99 -42.65
C VAL A 731 -13.34 18.51 -43.02
N ILE A 732 -14.18 17.78 -42.29
CA ILE A 732 -14.45 16.35 -42.55
C ILE A 732 -15.12 16.18 -43.93
N GLU A 733 -16.09 17.02 -44.29
CA GLU A 733 -16.72 16.99 -45.61
C GLU A 733 -15.73 17.32 -46.73
N PHE A 734 -14.85 18.30 -46.54
CA PHE A 734 -13.80 18.64 -47.51
C PHE A 734 -12.81 17.48 -47.74
N VAL A 735 -12.31 16.84 -46.67
CA VAL A 735 -11.36 15.70 -46.80
C VAL A 735 -12.04 14.51 -47.45
N LYS A 736 -13.28 14.18 -47.06
CA LYS A 736 -14.08 13.11 -47.68
C LYS A 736 -14.40 13.40 -49.15
N SER A 737 -14.54 14.68 -49.54
CA SER A 737 -14.65 15.12 -50.94
C SER A 737 -13.45 14.72 -51.81
N LYS A 738 -12.30 14.36 -51.22
CA LYS A 738 -11.09 13.90 -51.93
C LYS A 738 -10.95 12.37 -51.94
N GLY A 739 -11.89 11.64 -51.34
CA GLY A 739 -11.83 10.18 -51.21
C GLY A 739 -10.76 9.69 -50.22
N LEU A 740 -10.37 10.53 -49.27
CA LEU A 740 -9.36 10.22 -48.24
C LEU A 740 -10.04 9.79 -46.92
N GLU A 741 -9.34 8.94 -46.16
CA GLU A 741 -9.69 8.61 -44.78
C GLU A 741 -9.43 9.82 -43.87
N VAL A 742 -10.27 10.01 -42.85
CA VAL A 742 -10.18 11.16 -41.93
C VAL A 742 -10.33 10.72 -40.48
N ARG A 743 -9.36 11.14 -39.66
CA ARG A 743 -9.41 11.06 -38.19
C ARG A 743 -9.87 12.41 -37.64
N PHE A 744 -10.73 12.41 -36.63
CA PHE A 744 -11.00 13.57 -35.77
C PHE A 744 -10.59 13.24 -34.33
N SER A 745 -9.70 14.04 -33.73
CA SER A 745 -9.17 13.78 -32.38
C SER A 745 -9.42 14.95 -31.44
N SER A 746 -9.55 14.68 -30.15
CA SER A 746 -9.57 15.70 -29.09
C SER A 746 -8.34 15.59 -28.19
N GLU A 747 -7.63 16.71 -28.04
CA GLU A 747 -6.60 16.87 -27.02
C GLU A 747 -7.23 16.86 -25.61
N ASP A 748 -6.46 16.38 -24.62
CA ASP A 748 -6.81 16.41 -23.20
C ASP A 748 -8.13 15.69 -22.86
N SER A 749 -8.39 14.58 -23.57
CA SER A 749 -9.67 13.86 -23.50
C SER A 749 -10.05 13.41 -22.09
N PHE A 750 -9.04 13.06 -21.26
CA PHE A 750 -9.24 12.52 -19.91
C PHE A 750 -9.49 13.58 -18.82
N ARG A 751 -9.23 14.86 -19.09
CA ARG A 751 -9.59 15.99 -18.21
C ARG A 751 -10.70 16.86 -18.78
N SER A 752 -11.32 16.41 -19.88
CA SER A 752 -12.41 17.09 -20.57
C SER A 752 -13.78 16.74 -20.00
N ASN A 753 -14.78 17.61 -20.21
CA ASN A 753 -16.14 17.29 -19.77
C ASN A 753 -16.71 16.16 -20.65
N LEU A 754 -17.04 15.02 -20.03
CA LEU A 754 -17.53 13.83 -20.72
C LEU A 754 -18.77 14.09 -21.61
N VAL A 755 -19.69 14.97 -21.20
CA VAL A 755 -20.91 15.28 -21.96
C VAL A 755 -20.58 16.08 -23.22
N ASP A 756 -19.72 17.10 -23.10
CA ASP A 756 -19.24 17.89 -24.24
C ASP A 756 -18.45 16.99 -25.22
N LEU A 757 -17.53 16.18 -24.70
CA LEU A 757 -16.68 15.26 -25.45
C LEU A 757 -17.51 14.25 -26.29
N LEU A 758 -18.47 13.56 -25.65
CA LEU A 758 -19.35 12.62 -26.34
C LEU A 758 -20.30 13.31 -27.34
N SER A 759 -20.67 14.57 -27.08
CA SER A 759 -21.51 15.36 -28.00
C SER A 759 -20.76 15.72 -29.30
N VAL A 760 -19.51 16.16 -29.20
CA VAL A 760 -18.64 16.40 -30.37
C VAL A 760 -18.43 15.11 -31.16
N TYR A 761 -18.06 14.01 -30.49
CA TYR A 761 -17.83 12.74 -31.17
C TYR A 761 -19.08 12.18 -31.84
N SER A 762 -20.24 12.27 -31.19
CA SER A 762 -21.51 11.88 -31.79
C SER A 762 -21.94 12.81 -32.94
N ALA A 763 -21.40 14.02 -33.06
CA ALA A 763 -21.64 14.89 -34.22
C ALA A 763 -20.79 14.46 -35.43
N VAL A 764 -19.48 14.22 -35.24
CA VAL A 764 -18.59 13.83 -36.34
C VAL A 764 -18.84 12.40 -36.85
N ASP A 765 -19.30 11.47 -35.98
CA ASP A 765 -19.75 10.13 -36.38
C ASP A 765 -20.97 10.18 -37.32
N LYS A 766 -21.91 11.12 -37.09
CA LYS A 766 -23.09 11.32 -37.96
C LYS A 766 -22.73 11.88 -39.34
N VAL A 767 -21.68 12.68 -39.44
CA VAL A 767 -21.10 13.13 -40.72
C VAL A 767 -20.23 12.02 -41.35
N GLY A 768 -19.98 10.93 -40.62
CA GLY A 768 -19.28 9.74 -41.09
C GLY A 768 -17.77 9.96 -41.21
N VAL A 769 -17.15 10.54 -40.18
CA VAL A 769 -15.70 10.48 -39.98
C VAL A 769 -15.22 9.02 -40.04
N THR A 770 -14.02 8.74 -40.54
CA THR A 770 -13.51 7.36 -40.62
C THR A 770 -13.21 6.82 -39.22
N ARG A 771 -12.61 7.66 -38.37
CA ARG A 771 -12.15 7.30 -37.03
C ARG A 771 -12.17 8.50 -36.08
N VAL A 772 -12.40 8.25 -34.80
CA VAL A 772 -12.24 9.25 -33.73
C VAL A 772 -11.05 8.90 -32.83
N GLY A 773 -10.28 9.89 -32.36
CA GLY A 773 -9.04 9.69 -31.62
C GLY A 773 -9.01 10.33 -30.23
N ILE A 774 -8.98 9.49 -29.18
CA ILE A 774 -8.81 9.92 -27.78
C ILE A 774 -7.32 10.07 -27.48
N ALA A 775 -6.92 11.19 -26.86
CA ALA A 775 -5.57 11.41 -26.36
C ALA A 775 -5.51 11.66 -24.83
N ASP A 776 -4.59 10.97 -24.15
CA ASP A 776 -4.12 11.30 -22.79
C ASP A 776 -2.87 12.17 -22.87
N THR A 777 -3.05 13.43 -23.27
CA THR A 777 -2.01 14.44 -23.55
C THR A 777 -0.99 14.63 -22.43
N VAL A 778 -1.31 14.28 -21.18
CA VAL A 778 -0.47 14.48 -19.99
C VAL A 778 -0.08 13.14 -19.32
N GLY A 779 -0.38 12.00 -19.95
CA GLY A 779 -0.02 10.67 -19.46
C GLY A 779 -0.55 10.37 -18.05
N CYS A 780 -1.75 10.87 -17.73
CA CYS A 780 -2.31 10.94 -16.39
C CYS A 780 -3.53 10.05 -16.15
N ALA A 781 -4.05 9.38 -17.19
CA ALA A 781 -5.21 8.52 -17.10
C ALA A 781 -4.83 7.16 -16.47
N SER A 782 -5.61 6.73 -15.48
CA SER A 782 -5.52 5.34 -15.01
C SER A 782 -6.18 4.36 -16.01
N PRO A 783 -5.74 3.09 -16.08
CA PRO A 783 -6.31 2.12 -17.01
C PRO A 783 -7.83 1.92 -16.86
N ARG A 784 -8.38 2.21 -15.66
CA ARG A 784 -9.82 2.16 -15.42
C ARG A 784 -10.57 3.34 -16.04
N GLN A 785 -10.04 4.55 -15.96
CA GLN A 785 -10.61 5.73 -16.65
C GLN A 785 -10.56 5.53 -18.17
N VAL A 786 -9.49 4.92 -18.69
CA VAL A 786 -9.38 4.53 -20.10
C VAL A 786 -10.48 3.55 -20.49
N TYR A 787 -10.64 2.46 -19.72
CA TYR A 787 -11.69 1.48 -19.98
C TYR A 787 -13.08 2.12 -19.99
N ASP A 788 -13.44 2.85 -18.92
CA ASP A 788 -14.79 3.40 -18.75
C ASP A 788 -15.08 4.52 -19.79
N LEU A 789 -14.09 5.34 -20.17
CA LEU A 789 -14.25 6.35 -21.25
C LEU A 789 -14.42 5.70 -22.63
N VAL A 790 -13.50 4.82 -23.03
CA VAL A 790 -13.52 4.17 -24.36
C VAL A 790 -14.78 3.32 -24.51
N ARG A 791 -15.20 2.61 -23.45
CA ARG A 791 -16.42 1.79 -23.45
C ARG A 791 -17.67 2.64 -23.63
N THR A 792 -17.68 3.86 -23.06
CA THR A 792 -18.76 4.84 -23.21
C THR A 792 -18.75 5.46 -24.61
N LEU A 793 -17.58 5.84 -25.14
CA LEU A 793 -17.45 6.36 -26.51
C LEU A 793 -17.94 5.34 -27.56
N ARG A 794 -17.54 4.08 -27.41
CA ARG A 794 -18.01 2.94 -28.23
C ARG A 794 -19.53 2.70 -28.11
N GLY A 795 -20.20 3.29 -27.12
CA GLY A 795 -21.66 3.31 -27.01
C GLY A 795 -22.35 4.41 -27.84
N VAL A 796 -21.62 5.46 -28.30
CA VAL A 796 -22.18 6.63 -29.00
C VAL A 796 -21.60 6.88 -30.41
N VAL A 797 -20.52 6.20 -30.82
CA VAL A 797 -19.98 6.23 -32.19
C VAL A 797 -19.91 4.85 -32.84
N LYS A 798 -20.12 4.81 -34.15
CA LYS A 798 -20.03 3.60 -34.99
C LYS A 798 -18.72 3.52 -35.78
N CYS A 799 -18.06 4.64 -36.03
CA CYS A 799 -16.73 4.69 -36.65
C CYS A 799 -15.65 3.97 -35.81
N ASP A 800 -14.44 3.86 -36.35
CA ASP A 800 -13.30 3.35 -35.59
C ASP A 800 -12.96 4.26 -34.39
N ILE A 801 -12.28 3.71 -33.39
CA ILE A 801 -11.73 4.46 -32.25
C ILE A 801 -10.21 4.21 -32.21
N GLU A 802 -9.45 5.29 -32.26
CA GLU A 802 -8.01 5.37 -32.01
C GLU A 802 -7.75 5.88 -30.59
N THR A 803 -6.66 5.43 -29.98
CA THR A 803 -6.24 5.91 -28.66
C THR A 803 -4.74 6.15 -28.59
N HIS A 804 -4.38 7.33 -28.08
CA HIS A 804 -3.02 7.82 -27.91
C HIS A 804 -2.72 8.05 -26.42
N PHE A 805 -1.63 7.47 -25.91
CA PHE A 805 -1.25 7.56 -24.50
C PHE A 805 0.22 7.94 -24.35
N HIS A 806 0.48 9.07 -23.69
CA HIS A 806 1.82 9.39 -23.20
C HIS A 806 2.14 8.59 -21.93
N ASP A 807 3.44 8.33 -21.70
CA ASP A 807 3.91 7.47 -20.59
C ASP A 807 4.46 8.25 -19.39
N ASP A 808 3.99 9.49 -19.17
CA ASP A 808 4.43 10.35 -18.05
C ASP A 808 4.33 9.67 -16.67
N THR A 809 3.35 8.78 -16.48
CA THR A 809 3.16 7.98 -15.25
C THR A 809 3.43 6.46 -15.42
N GLY A 810 4.07 6.03 -16.50
CA GLY A 810 4.40 4.61 -16.73
C GLY A 810 3.20 3.69 -16.98
N CYS A 811 2.06 4.24 -17.42
CA CYS A 811 0.79 3.54 -17.61
C CYS A 811 0.42 3.29 -19.08
N ALA A 812 1.15 3.82 -20.08
CA ALA A 812 0.72 3.88 -21.48
C ALA A 812 0.47 2.50 -22.12
N VAL A 813 1.22 1.46 -21.75
CA VAL A 813 0.99 0.08 -22.22
C VAL A 813 -0.25 -0.56 -21.58
N ALA A 814 -0.51 -0.27 -20.30
CA ALA A 814 -1.70 -0.75 -19.61
C ALA A 814 -2.97 -0.04 -20.09
N ASN A 815 -2.86 1.27 -20.35
CA ASN A 815 -3.89 2.11 -20.94
C ASN A 815 -4.25 1.65 -22.36
N ALA A 816 -3.25 1.48 -23.23
CA ALA A 816 -3.41 0.91 -24.58
C ALA A 816 -4.14 -0.45 -24.58
N TYR A 817 -3.73 -1.36 -23.70
CA TYR A 817 -4.39 -2.66 -23.58
C TYR A 817 -5.85 -2.51 -23.10
N CYS A 818 -6.12 -1.72 -22.05
CA CYS A 818 -7.48 -1.50 -21.55
C CYS A 818 -8.40 -0.75 -22.53
N ALA A 819 -7.84 0.06 -23.43
CA ALA A 819 -8.58 0.67 -24.53
C ALA A 819 -9.10 -0.39 -25.52
N LEU A 820 -8.26 -1.37 -25.89
CA LEU A 820 -8.69 -2.53 -26.70
C LEU A 820 -9.75 -3.35 -25.95
N GLU A 821 -9.59 -3.59 -24.64
CA GLU A 821 -10.61 -4.29 -23.83
C GLU A 821 -11.96 -3.58 -23.78
N ALA A 822 -11.98 -2.26 -23.98
CA ALA A 822 -13.16 -1.42 -24.00
C ALA A 822 -13.78 -1.23 -25.40
N GLY A 823 -13.08 -1.64 -26.47
CA GLY A 823 -13.54 -1.55 -27.86
C GLY A 823 -12.95 -0.40 -28.68
N ALA A 824 -11.77 0.10 -28.33
CA ALA A 824 -10.88 0.76 -29.30
C ALA A 824 -10.50 -0.24 -30.41
N THR A 825 -10.28 0.25 -31.62
CA THR A 825 -9.88 -0.59 -32.77
C THR A 825 -8.45 -0.30 -33.24
N HIS A 826 -7.87 0.83 -32.82
CA HIS A 826 -6.53 1.23 -33.15
C HIS A 826 -5.80 1.83 -31.93
N VAL A 827 -4.49 1.62 -31.84
CA VAL A 827 -3.62 2.17 -30.79
C VAL A 827 -2.38 2.80 -31.41
N ASP A 828 -2.04 4.01 -30.95
CA ASP A 828 -0.80 4.70 -31.33
C ASP A 828 0.38 4.14 -30.55
N THR A 829 1.45 3.82 -31.26
CA THR A 829 2.69 3.28 -30.68
C THR A 829 3.92 3.85 -31.34
N SER A 830 5.05 3.79 -30.66
CA SER A 830 6.37 4.05 -31.24
C SER A 830 7.39 2.98 -30.85
N VAL A 831 8.36 2.72 -31.72
CA VAL A 831 9.54 1.89 -31.41
C VAL A 831 10.25 2.47 -30.18
N LEU A 832 10.57 1.60 -29.20
CA LEU A 832 11.08 1.97 -27.87
C LEU A 832 10.21 2.95 -27.05
N GLY A 833 9.02 3.32 -27.52
CA GLY A 833 8.15 4.31 -26.86
C GLY A 833 8.60 5.76 -27.03
N ILE A 834 9.56 6.08 -27.90
CA ILE A 834 10.05 7.46 -28.06
C ILE A 834 8.95 8.42 -28.51
N GLY A 835 8.97 9.65 -27.97
CA GLY A 835 7.98 10.69 -28.19
C GLY A 835 8.29 11.92 -27.35
N GLU A 836 7.30 12.79 -27.14
CA GLU A 836 7.44 13.90 -26.19
C GLU A 836 7.61 13.45 -24.73
N ARG A 837 8.42 14.19 -23.96
CA ARG A 837 8.62 14.02 -22.51
C ARG A 837 9.15 12.62 -22.16
N ASN A 838 8.33 11.78 -21.52
CA ASN A 838 8.65 10.38 -21.21
C ASN A 838 8.32 9.41 -22.36
N GLY A 839 7.71 9.90 -23.44
CA GLY A 839 7.33 9.11 -24.60
C GLY A 839 5.85 8.70 -24.62
N ILE A 840 5.54 7.70 -25.44
CA ILE A 840 4.19 7.13 -25.64
C ILE A 840 4.23 5.59 -25.52
N THR A 841 3.10 4.92 -25.72
CA THR A 841 3.00 3.44 -25.72
C THR A 841 4.09 2.80 -26.59
N THR A 842 5.06 2.13 -25.97
CA THR A 842 6.11 1.37 -26.68
C THR A 842 5.51 0.22 -27.48
N LEU A 843 5.87 0.12 -28.76
CA LEU A 843 5.51 -0.99 -29.65
C LEU A 843 5.98 -2.33 -29.06
N GLY A 844 7.21 -2.41 -28.55
CA GLY A 844 7.75 -3.62 -27.94
C GLY A 844 6.99 -4.03 -26.67
N GLY A 845 6.67 -3.07 -25.80
CA GLY A 845 5.87 -3.33 -24.60
C GLY A 845 4.42 -3.71 -24.89
N LEU A 846 3.79 -3.11 -25.90
CA LEU A 846 2.45 -3.52 -26.36
C LEU A 846 2.49 -4.93 -26.95
N MET A 847 3.47 -5.25 -27.81
CA MET A 847 3.63 -6.61 -28.35
C MET A 847 3.87 -7.65 -27.24
N ALA A 848 4.67 -7.32 -26.21
CA ALA A 848 4.84 -8.17 -25.04
C ALA A 848 3.50 -8.47 -24.32
N ARG A 849 2.69 -7.43 -24.05
CA ARG A 849 1.36 -7.58 -23.44
C ARG A 849 0.38 -8.36 -24.33
N MET A 850 0.43 -8.11 -25.64
CA MET A 850 -0.45 -8.71 -26.64
C MET A 850 -0.14 -10.20 -26.89
N VAL A 851 1.13 -10.63 -26.88
CA VAL A 851 1.49 -12.06 -26.97
C VAL A 851 0.97 -12.86 -25.77
N VAL A 852 0.95 -12.26 -24.57
CA VAL A 852 0.38 -12.89 -23.37
C VAL A 852 -1.16 -12.88 -23.38
N ALA A 853 -1.79 -12.10 -24.27
CA ALA A 853 -3.22 -12.15 -24.54
C ALA A 853 -3.55 -13.15 -25.66
N ASP A 854 -3.17 -12.87 -26.91
CA ASP A 854 -3.38 -13.79 -28.03
C ASP A 854 -2.09 -13.96 -28.86
N ARG A 855 -1.31 -14.98 -28.48
CA ARG A 855 -0.08 -15.35 -29.19
C ARG A 855 -0.34 -15.77 -30.65
N GLU A 856 -1.47 -16.41 -30.95
CA GLU A 856 -1.73 -16.90 -32.32
C GLU A 856 -2.05 -15.73 -33.26
N TYR A 857 -2.93 -14.81 -32.84
CA TYR A 857 -3.19 -13.57 -33.56
C TYR A 857 -1.90 -12.78 -33.79
N VAL A 858 -1.14 -12.49 -32.73
CA VAL A 858 0.06 -11.64 -32.82
C VAL A 858 1.14 -12.28 -33.69
N THR A 859 1.42 -13.59 -33.54
CA THR A 859 2.41 -14.28 -34.38
C THR A 859 1.95 -14.52 -35.83
N SER A 860 0.64 -14.50 -36.10
CA SER A 860 0.11 -14.53 -37.47
C SER A 860 0.22 -13.17 -38.19
N LYS A 861 0.15 -12.06 -37.45
CA LYS A 861 0.13 -10.69 -38.00
C LYS A 861 1.51 -10.04 -38.07
N TYR A 862 2.28 -10.09 -36.98
CA TYR A 862 3.53 -9.33 -36.84
C TYR A 862 4.78 -10.24 -36.86
N LYS A 863 5.84 -9.80 -37.54
CA LYS A 863 7.13 -10.51 -37.60
C LYS A 863 7.95 -10.26 -36.33
N LEU A 864 7.50 -10.81 -35.20
CA LEU A 864 8.10 -10.60 -33.86
C LEU A 864 9.63 -10.78 -33.80
N HIS A 865 10.19 -11.69 -34.59
CA HIS A 865 11.65 -11.91 -34.70
C HIS A 865 12.45 -10.72 -35.25
N LYS A 866 11.79 -9.69 -35.82
CA LYS A 866 12.42 -8.45 -36.30
C LYS A 866 12.35 -7.30 -35.30
N LEU A 867 11.65 -7.46 -34.17
CA LEU A 867 11.46 -6.40 -33.18
C LEU A 867 12.80 -5.85 -32.66
N LYS A 868 13.77 -6.73 -32.37
CA LYS A 868 15.09 -6.31 -31.90
C LYS A 868 15.89 -5.53 -32.95
N ASP A 869 15.86 -5.94 -34.21
CA ASP A 869 16.57 -5.24 -35.28
C ASP A 869 15.95 -3.88 -35.56
N LEU A 870 14.63 -3.76 -35.44
CA LEU A 870 13.88 -2.51 -35.52
C LEU A 870 14.19 -1.57 -34.34
N GLU A 871 14.20 -2.08 -33.11
CA GLU A 871 14.54 -1.29 -31.93
C GLU A 871 16.01 -0.86 -31.92
N ASN A 872 16.94 -1.71 -32.37
CA ASN A 872 18.34 -1.32 -32.60
C ASN A 872 18.44 -0.19 -33.64
N LEU A 873 17.76 -0.33 -34.79
CA LEU A 873 17.78 0.68 -35.87
C LEU A 873 17.32 2.07 -35.37
N VAL A 874 16.31 2.12 -34.50
CA VAL A 874 15.81 3.38 -33.93
C VAL A 874 16.71 3.88 -32.79
N ALA A 875 17.23 2.99 -31.94
CA ALA A 875 18.19 3.32 -30.90
C ALA A 875 19.47 3.96 -31.49
N ASP A 876 20.04 3.35 -32.53
CA ASP A 876 21.18 3.86 -33.28
C ASP A 876 20.84 5.22 -33.93
N ALA A 877 19.65 5.36 -34.52
CA ALA A 877 19.23 6.60 -35.19
C ALA A 877 19.05 7.79 -34.25
N VAL A 878 18.63 7.59 -32.99
CA VAL A 878 18.49 8.65 -31.97
C VAL A 878 19.62 8.65 -30.92
N GLN A 879 20.66 7.86 -31.14
CA GLN A 879 21.88 7.75 -30.32
C GLN A 879 21.60 7.44 -28.83
N ILE A 880 20.73 6.46 -28.57
CA ILE A 880 20.43 5.92 -27.23
C ILE A 880 20.75 4.43 -27.12
N ASN A 881 20.87 3.91 -25.91
CA ASN A 881 20.88 2.47 -25.66
C ASN A 881 19.45 1.98 -25.40
N ILE A 882 19.10 0.77 -25.85
CA ILE A 882 17.86 0.09 -25.42
C ILE A 882 17.89 -0.07 -23.89
N PRO A 883 16.85 0.36 -23.15
CA PRO A 883 16.80 0.23 -21.69
C PRO A 883 16.97 -1.22 -21.21
N PHE A 884 17.72 -1.43 -20.13
CA PHE A 884 18.00 -2.79 -19.60
C PHE A 884 16.72 -3.55 -19.21
N ASN A 885 15.67 -2.81 -18.88
CA ASN A 885 14.33 -3.23 -18.50
C ASN A 885 13.29 -3.14 -19.63
N ASN A 886 13.67 -2.82 -20.88
CA ASN A 886 12.74 -2.82 -22.00
C ASN A 886 12.15 -4.23 -22.18
N PRO A 887 10.82 -4.40 -22.28
CA PRO A 887 10.22 -5.71 -22.51
C PRO A 887 10.81 -6.40 -23.74
N ILE A 888 10.99 -7.72 -23.66
CA ILE A 888 11.58 -8.59 -24.70
C ILE A 888 13.07 -8.33 -24.96
N THR A 889 13.48 -7.12 -25.36
CA THR A 889 14.81 -6.87 -25.95
C THR A 889 15.84 -6.33 -24.97
N GLY A 890 15.41 -5.80 -23.82
CA GLY A 890 16.29 -5.34 -22.75
C GLY A 890 17.16 -6.47 -22.21
N PHE A 891 18.42 -6.16 -21.86
CA PHE A 891 19.43 -7.15 -21.45
C PHE A 891 18.98 -8.06 -20.28
N CYS A 892 18.09 -7.58 -19.41
CA CYS A 892 17.59 -8.36 -18.29
C CYS A 892 16.34 -9.20 -18.60
N ALA A 893 15.67 -9.01 -19.75
CA ALA A 893 14.33 -9.57 -20.03
C ALA A 893 14.24 -11.11 -19.99
N PHE A 894 15.33 -11.82 -20.32
CA PHE A 894 15.44 -13.28 -20.31
C PHE A 894 16.71 -13.77 -19.58
N THR A 895 17.16 -13.01 -18.57
CA THR A 895 18.42 -13.26 -17.85
C THR A 895 18.17 -13.74 -16.42
N HIS A 896 18.60 -14.96 -16.10
CA HIS A 896 18.31 -15.61 -14.80
C HIS A 896 19.59 -15.92 -14.02
N LYS A 897 19.61 -15.57 -12.73
CA LYS A 897 20.82 -15.62 -11.86
C LYS A 897 20.73 -16.55 -10.65
N ALA A 898 19.53 -16.86 -10.15
CA ALA A 898 19.36 -17.72 -8.99
C ALA A 898 19.35 -19.21 -9.38
N GLY A 899 20.22 -20.03 -8.77
CA GLY A 899 20.38 -21.44 -9.13
C GLY A 899 19.11 -22.31 -9.05
N ILE A 900 18.15 -21.97 -8.19
CA ILE A 900 16.85 -22.66 -8.12
C ILE A 900 15.94 -22.33 -9.31
N HIS A 901 15.86 -21.05 -9.72
CA HIS A 901 15.07 -20.65 -10.89
C HIS A 901 15.72 -21.20 -12.16
N ALA A 902 17.05 -21.17 -12.26
CA ALA A 902 17.80 -21.76 -13.37
C ALA A 902 17.50 -23.27 -13.55
N LYS A 903 17.43 -24.06 -12.46
CA LYS A 903 17.02 -25.48 -12.55
C LYS A 903 15.59 -25.63 -13.08
N ALA A 904 14.65 -24.81 -12.60
CA ALA A 904 13.26 -24.88 -13.03
C ALA A 904 13.09 -24.50 -14.51
N ILE A 905 13.75 -23.45 -14.97
CA ILE A 905 13.70 -22.96 -16.36
C ILE A 905 14.36 -23.93 -17.33
N LEU A 906 15.48 -24.56 -16.96
CA LEU A 906 16.11 -25.61 -17.76
C LEU A 906 15.21 -26.86 -17.91
N ASN A 907 14.35 -27.14 -16.92
CA ASN A 907 13.38 -28.25 -16.99
C ASN A 907 12.10 -27.86 -17.75
N ASN A 908 11.54 -26.67 -17.49
CA ASN A 908 10.43 -26.08 -18.21
C ASN A 908 10.48 -24.53 -18.10
N PRO A 909 10.77 -23.79 -19.18
CA PRO A 909 10.85 -22.33 -19.16
C PRO A 909 9.59 -21.63 -18.65
N SER A 910 8.39 -22.19 -18.92
CA SER A 910 7.11 -21.56 -18.54
C SER A 910 6.84 -21.52 -17.02
N THR A 911 7.78 -22.01 -16.20
CA THR A 911 7.75 -21.89 -14.74
C THR A 911 8.15 -20.50 -14.23
N TYR A 912 8.92 -19.74 -15.00
CA TYR A 912 9.35 -18.36 -14.67
C TYR A 912 9.34 -17.39 -15.87
N GLU A 913 9.27 -17.88 -17.12
CA GLU A 913 9.19 -17.06 -18.33
C GLU A 913 7.75 -16.99 -18.86
N VAL A 914 7.14 -15.80 -18.80
CA VAL A 914 5.77 -15.54 -19.34
C VAL A 914 5.76 -15.32 -20.86
N LEU A 915 6.93 -15.05 -21.44
CA LEU A 915 7.19 -14.92 -22.88
C LEU A 915 8.26 -15.93 -23.30
N ASN A 916 8.14 -16.46 -24.51
CA ASN A 916 9.15 -17.37 -25.06
C ASN A 916 10.15 -16.60 -25.96
N PRO A 917 11.43 -16.45 -25.59
CA PRO A 917 12.37 -15.60 -26.33
C PRO A 917 12.58 -16.01 -27.79
N SER A 918 12.42 -17.29 -28.14
CA SER A 918 12.57 -17.74 -29.54
C SER A 918 11.54 -17.14 -30.49
N ASP A 919 10.36 -16.73 -29.98
CA ASP A 919 9.31 -16.09 -30.77
C ASP A 919 9.78 -14.71 -31.30
N PHE A 920 10.73 -14.10 -30.58
CA PHE A 920 11.35 -12.81 -30.89
C PHE A 920 12.77 -12.96 -31.46
N GLY A 921 13.17 -14.17 -31.87
CA GLY A 921 14.51 -14.46 -32.41
C GLY A 921 15.63 -14.45 -31.35
N LEU A 922 15.30 -14.47 -30.06
CA LEU A 922 16.25 -14.36 -28.96
C LEU A 922 16.59 -15.72 -28.33
N SER A 923 17.79 -15.83 -27.77
CA SER A 923 18.23 -16.95 -26.95
C SER A 923 18.12 -16.62 -25.45
N ARG A 924 17.85 -17.62 -24.61
CA ARG A 924 17.88 -17.48 -23.14
C ARG A 924 19.32 -17.35 -22.66
N TYR A 925 19.56 -16.49 -21.68
CA TYR A 925 20.87 -16.38 -21.03
C TYR A 925 20.77 -16.75 -19.54
N VAL A 926 21.33 -17.90 -19.19
CA VAL A 926 21.48 -18.33 -17.79
C VAL A 926 22.82 -17.82 -17.28
N HIS A 927 22.81 -16.91 -16.30
CA HIS A 927 24.00 -16.22 -15.84
C HIS A 927 24.88 -17.13 -14.96
N PHE A 928 25.83 -17.84 -15.57
CA PHE A 928 26.65 -18.85 -14.89
C PHE A 928 27.86 -18.28 -14.12
N ALA A 929 28.34 -17.08 -14.45
CA ALA A 929 29.47 -16.42 -13.78
C ALA A 929 29.07 -15.74 -12.44
N SER A 930 28.59 -16.50 -11.44
CA SER A 930 28.13 -15.90 -10.18
C SER A 930 28.15 -16.84 -8.97
N ARG A 931 28.31 -16.27 -7.77
CA ARG A 931 28.15 -16.94 -6.48
C ARG A 931 26.78 -17.60 -6.26
N LEU A 932 25.74 -17.16 -6.97
CA LEU A 932 24.39 -17.73 -6.92
C LEU A 932 24.16 -18.89 -7.92
N THR A 933 25.14 -19.19 -8.78
CA THR A 933 25.02 -20.21 -9.83
C THR A 933 24.89 -21.62 -9.23
N GLY A 934 23.91 -22.39 -9.74
CA GLY A 934 23.74 -23.80 -9.42
C GLY A 934 24.46 -24.73 -10.41
N TRP A 935 24.80 -25.95 -9.98
CA TRP A 935 25.61 -26.87 -10.79
C TRP A 935 24.98 -27.26 -12.14
N ASN A 936 23.65 -27.23 -12.28
CA ASN A 936 22.96 -27.41 -13.56
C ASN A 936 23.31 -26.33 -14.60
N ALA A 937 23.56 -25.09 -14.18
CA ALA A 937 23.95 -24.01 -15.09
C ALA A 937 25.41 -24.16 -15.53
N ILE A 938 26.31 -24.60 -14.64
CA ILE A 938 27.67 -24.99 -15.00
C ILE A 938 27.65 -26.22 -15.92
N LYS A 939 26.78 -27.21 -15.69
CA LYS A 939 26.59 -28.39 -16.57
C LYS A 939 26.20 -27.96 -17.98
N SER A 940 25.16 -27.13 -18.11
CA SER A 940 24.75 -26.61 -19.42
C SER A 940 25.85 -25.79 -20.10
N ARG A 941 26.68 -25.06 -19.33
CA ARG A 941 27.82 -24.35 -19.92
C ARG A 941 28.94 -25.28 -20.36
N VAL A 942 29.27 -26.31 -19.58
CA VAL A 942 30.22 -27.39 -19.94
C VAL A 942 29.80 -28.06 -21.26
N GLU A 943 28.52 -28.36 -21.41
CA GLU A 943 27.92 -28.90 -22.63
C GLU A 943 28.04 -27.91 -23.82
N GLN A 944 27.72 -26.61 -23.61
CA GLN A 944 27.90 -25.56 -24.63
C GLN A 944 29.36 -25.34 -25.05
N LEU A 945 30.31 -25.53 -24.13
CA LEU A 945 31.75 -25.40 -24.38
C LEU A 945 32.36 -26.63 -25.08
N GLY A 946 31.57 -27.69 -25.29
CA GLY A 946 32.01 -28.96 -25.90
C GLY A 946 32.87 -29.83 -24.99
N LEU A 947 32.78 -29.65 -23.66
CA LEU A 947 33.63 -30.33 -22.68
C LEU A 947 32.90 -31.55 -22.07
N THR A 948 33.65 -32.60 -21.73
CA THR A 948 33.08 -33.84 -21.17
C THR A 948 33.44 -33.97 -19.68
N MET A 949 32.45 -33.88 -18.79
CA MET A 949 32.64 -33.97 -17.34
C MET A 949 31.50 -34.76 -16.69
N THR A 950 31.81 -35.49 -15.62
CA THR A 950 30.79 -36.18 -14.79
C THR A 950 30.08 -35.21 -13.85
N ASP A 951 28.87 -35.54 -13.40
CA ASP A 951 28.08 -34.69 -12.49
C ASP A 951 28.80 -34.41 -11.15
N ALA A 952 29.72 -35.27 -10.71
CA ALA A 952 30.59 -35.01 -9.57
C ALA A 952 31.62 -33.91 -9.87
N GLN A 953 32.34 -34.02 -10.99
CA GLN A 953 33.32 -33.03 -11.46
C GLN A 953 32.66 -31.68 -11.76
N VAL A 954 31.43 -31.66 -12.29
CA VAL A 954 30.66 -30.43 -12.52
C VAL A 954 30.28 -29.76 -11.20
N LYS A 955 29.86 -30.53 -10.19
CA LYS A 955 29.60 -29.99 -8.84
C LYS A 955 30.86 -29.41 -8.19
N GLU A 956 32.02 -30.06 -8.34
CA GLU A 956 33.29 -29.52 -7.84
C GLU A 956 33.69 -28.24 -8.56
N CYS A 957 33.65 -28.22 -9.90
CA CYS A 957 33.87 -27.02 -10.71
C CYS A 957 32.95 -25.87 -10.30
N THR A 958 31.68 -26.17 -9.97
CA THR A 958 30.72 -25.18 -9.46
C THR A 958 31.16 -24.57 -8.13
N LYS A 959 31.76 -25.34 -7.21
CA LYS A 959 32.31 -24.80 -5.96
C LYS A 959 33.46 -23.83 -6.23
N LYS A 960 34.37 -24.17 -7.16
CA LYS A 960 35.50 -23.33 -7.56
C LYS A 960 35.06 -22.03 -8.27
N VAL A 961 34.04 -22.08 -9.14
CA VAL A 961 33.42 -20.88 -9.74
C VAL A 961 32.73 -20.00 -8.69
N LYS A 962 32.04 -20.60 -7.71
CA LYS A 962 31.42 -19.86 -6.58
C LYS A 962 32.47 -19.14 -5.73
N ALA A 963 33.47 -19.86 -5.22
CA ALA A 963 34.52 -19.30 -4.37
C ALA A 963 35.25 -18.13 -5.05
N MET A 964 35.47 -18.19 -6.37
CA MET A 964 36.07 -17.07 -7.11
C MET A 964 35.11 -15.88 -7.27
N ALA A 965 33.80 -16.15 -7.46
CA ALA A 965 32.76 -15.12 -7.59
C ALA A 965 32.37 -14.42 -6.28
N ASP A 966 32.83 -14.93 -5.13
CA ASP A 966 32.77 -14.24 -3.83
C ASP A 966 34.01 -13.36 -3.56
N VAL A 967 35.14 -13.62 -4.24
CA VAL A 967 36.34 -12.76 -4.18
C VAL A 967 36.23 -11.55 -5.11
N ARG A 968 35.75 -11.74 -6.34
CA ARG A 968 35.58 -10.65 -7.33
C ARG A 968 34.40 -10.90 -8.28
N PRO A 969 33.82 -9.85 -8.89
CA PRO A 969 32.90 -10.03 -10.03
C PRO A 969 33.61 -10.77 -11.16
N LEU A 970 33.01 -11.85 -11.66
CA LEU A 970 33.54 -12.61 -12.80
C LEU A 970 32.88 -12.18 -14.11
N ALA A 971 33.69 -11.99 -15.14
CA ALA A 971 33.20 -11.97 -16.51
C ALA A 971 32.83 -13.39 -16.99
N ILE A 972 32.17 -13.45 -18.15
CA ILE A 972 31.88 -14.69 -18.87
C ILE A 972 33.17 -15.46 -19.16
N ASP A 973 34.20 -14.75 -19.64
CA ASP A 973 35.49 -15.34 -20.03
C ASP A 973 36.33 -15.80 -18.83
N ASP A 974 36.22 -15.14 -17.66
CA ASP A 974 36.81 -15.66 -16.40
C ASP A 974 36.21 -17.03 -16.06
N ALA A 975 34.87 -17.13 -16.05
CA ALA A 975 34.16 -18.34 -15.66
C ALA A 975 34.39 -19.49 -16.66
N ASP A 976 34.38 -19.19 -17.97
CA ASP A 976 34.76 -20.17 -19.00
C ASP A 976 36.24 -20.60 -18.87
N SER A 977 37.14 -19.70 -18.48
CA SER A 977 38.56 -20.02 -18.25
C SER A 977 38.76 -20.92 -17.02
N VAL A 978 38.01 -20.67 -15.93
CA VAL A 978 37.98 -21.56 -14.76
C VAL A 978 37.43 -22.94 -15.13
N ILE A 979 36.34 -23.02 -15.90
CA ILE A 979 35.75 -24.30 -16.36
C ILE A 979 36.75 -25.07 -17.26
N ARG A 980 37.37 -24.39 -18.24
CA ARG A 980 38.34 -24.99 -19.16
C ARG A 980 39.61 -25.45 -18.43
N THR A 981 40.15 -24.64 -17.52
CA THR A 981 41.37 -24.99 -16.76
C THR A 981 41.10 -26.11 -15.77
N PHE A 982 39.94 -26.13 -15.11
CA PHE A 982 39.52 -27.26 -14.29
C PHE A 982 39.41 -28.55 -15.11
N HIS A 983 38.79 -28.50 -16.29
CA HIS A 983 38.71 -29.68 -17.19
C HIS A 983 40.10 -30.16 -17.66
N LEU A 984 41.03 -29.25 -17.95
CA LEU A 984 42.41 -29.60 -18.30
C LEU A 984 43.14 -30.27 -17.12
N ASN A 985 43.03 -29.72 -15.90
CA ASN A 985 43.65 -30.28 -14.69
C ASN A 985 43.10 -31.68 -14.34
N LEU A 986 41.87 -32.03 -14.72
CA LEU A 986 41.34 -33.40 -14.61
C LEU A 986 42.03 -34.43 -15.53
N THR A 987 42.91 -33.98 -16.45
CA THR A 987 43.54 -34.80 -17.49
C THR A 987 45.06 -34.61 -17.60
N SER A 988 45.68 -33.88 -16.68
CA SER A 988 47.09 -33.50 -16.73
C SER A 988 47.79 -33.74 -15.39
N ASP A 989 49.02 -34.25 -15.43
CA ASP A 989 49.86 -34.49 -14.24
C ASP A 989 50.41 -33.18 -13.61
N GLU A 990 50.20 -32.02 -14.25
CA GLU A 990 50.57 -30.70 -13.74
C GLU A 990 49.31 -29.85 -13.47
N GLU A 991 49.04 -29.53 -12.19
CA GLU A 991 47.92 -28.67 -11.81
C GLU A 991 48.21 -27.20 -12.15
N LYS A 992 47.42 -26.60 -13.06
CA LYS A 992 47.56 -25.19 -13.46
C LYS A 992 46.62 -24.29 -12.66
N PRO A 993 47.03 -23.07 -12.28
CA PRO A 993 46.18 -22.14 -11.56
C PRO A 993 44.97 -21.75 -12.43
N LEU A 994 43.78 -21.76 -11.82
CA LEU A 994 42.48 -21.62 -12.52
C LEU A 994 42.31 -20.28 -13.25
N LEU A 995 43.01 -19.24 -12.80
CA LEU A 995 43.25 -17.98 -13.49
C LEU A 995 44.70 -17.55 -13.23
N PRO A 996 45.44 -17.01 -14.21
CA PRO A 996 46.86 -16.66 -14.05
C PRO A 996 47.08 -15.34 -13.28
N ASP A 997 46.13 -14.39 -13.38
CA ASP A 997 46.31 -12.99 -12.96
C ASP A 997 45.62 -12.66 -11.61
N LEU A 998 45.83 -13.50 -10.59
CA LEU A 998 45.32 -13.30 -9.23
C LEU A 998 46.40 -12.64 -8.34
N THR A 999 46.03 -11.56 -7.64
CA THR A 999 46.92 -10.97 -6.63
C THR A 999 47.04 -11.85 -5.38
N SER A 1000 48.13 -11.69 -4.63
CA SER A 1000 48.37 -12.47 -3.39
C SER A 1000 47.25 -12.34 -2.35
N GLU A 1001 46.56 -11.19 -2.31
CA GLU A 1001 45.42 -10.97 -1.41
C GLU A 1001 44.14 -11.65 -1.92
N GLU A 1002 43.86 -11.62 -3.23
CA GLU A 1002 42.74 -12.37 -3.83
C GLU A 1002 42.94 -13.87 -3.66
N HIS A 1003 44.16 -14.38 -3.84
CA HIS A 1003 44.48 -15.79 -3.65
C HIS A 1003 44.25 -16.24 -2.20
N ALA A 1004 44.64 -15.43 -1.21
CA ALA A 1004 44.36 -15.71 0.19
C ALA A 1004 42.85 -15.73 0.50
N LYS A 1005 42.07 -14.79 -0.08
CA LYS A 1005 40.61 -14.75 0.05
C LYS A 1005 39.93 -15.95 -0.64
N PHE A 1006 40.41 -16.36 -1.82
CA PHE A 1006 39.90 -17.52 -2.53
C PHE A 1006 40.09 -18.82 -1.72
N VAL A 1007 41.28 -19.05 -1.18
CA VAL A 1007 41.59 -20.22 -0.34
C VAL A 1007 40.80 -20.22 0.98
N GLN A 1008 40.37 -19.05 1.47
CA GLN A 1008 39.46 -18.96 2.62
C GLN A 1008 38.01 -19.30 2.22
N ALA A 1009 37.50 -18.70 1.15
CA ALA A 1009 36.14 -18.96 0.65
C ALA A 1009 35.94 -20.43 0.21
N GLU A 1010 36.95 -21.06 -0.41
CA GLU A 1010 36.90 -22.48 -0.78
C GLU A 1010 36.82 -23.39 0.46
N LYS A 1011 37.50 -23.04 1.56
CA LYS A 1011 37.39 -23.76 2.84
C LYS A 1011 36.03 -23.58 3.50
N GLU A 1012 35.46 -22.38 3.44
CA GLU A 1012 34.13 -22.10 4.01
C GLU A 1012 33.02 -22.83 3.24
N ILE A 1013 33.07 -22.82 1.90
CA ILE A 1013 32.17 -23.57 1.01
C ILE A 1013 32.39 -25.11 1.10
N ALA A 1014 33.57 -25.56 1.56
CA ALA A 1014 33.84 -26.95 1.88
C ALA A 1014 33.39 -27.34 3.32
N ALA A 1015 33.25 -26.37 4.22
CA ALA A 1015 32.84 -26.58 5.62
C ALA A 1015 31.31 -26.53 5.83
N GLU A 1016 30.54 -25.93 4.91
CA GLU A 1016 29.08 -26.04 4.93
C GLU A 1016 28.63 -27.51 4.73
N PRO A 1017 27.91 -28.11 5.70
CA PRO A 1017 27.32 -29.44 5.51
C PRO A 1017 26.16 -29.35 4.50
N GLU A 1018 26.13 -30.24 3.51
CA GLU A 1018 25.09 -30.23 2.47
C GLU A 1018 23.68 -30.37 3.07
N LYS A 1019 22.91 -29.27 3.07
CA LYS A 1019 21.46 -29.25 3.36
C LYS A 1019 20.66 -29.90 2.21
N ARG A 1020 20.92 -31.19 1.93
CA ARG A 1020 20.23 -31.93 0.85
C ARG A 1020 20.13 -33.45 1.02
N SER A 1021 20.01 -33.93 2.25
CA SER A 1021 19.78 -35.34 2.59
C SER A 1021 18.34 -35.86 2.35
N LEU A 1022 17.57 -35.20 1.47
CA LEU A 1022 16.18 -35.58 1.14
C LEU A 1022 15.93 -35.89 -0.35
N ASP A 1023 16.75 -35.37 -1.27
CA ASP A 1023 16.59 -35.63 -2.72
C ASP A 1023 17.09 -37.04 -3.14
N THR A 1024 18.00 -37.66 -2.38
CA THR A 1024 18.65 -38.94 -2.75
C THR A 1024 17.82 -40.19 -2.45
N THR A 1025 16.75 -40.06 -1.66
CA THR A 1025 15.84 -41.15 -1.29
C THR A 1025 14.74 -41.44 -2.32
N GLU A 1026 14.52 -40.56 -3.30
CA GLU A 1026 13.53 -40.80 -4.36
C GLU A 1026 14.11 -41.50 -5.59
N GLU A 1027 15.29 -41.07 -6.08
CA GLU A 1027 15.94 -41.67 -7.27
C GLU A 1027 16.28 -43.16 -7.06
N THR A 1028 16.62 -43.56 -5.84
CA THR A 1028 16.94 -44.95 -5.49
C THR A 1028 15.73 -45.88 -5.49
N ASN A 1029 14.52 -45.37 -5.17
CA ASN A 1029 13.29 -46.14 -5.20
C ASN A 1029 12.65 -46.22 -6.61
N GLY A 1030 12.82 -45.19 -7.45
CA GLY A 1030 12.26 -45.15 -8.80
C GLY A 1030 12.81 -46.22 -9.76
N SER A 1031 14.05 -46.68 -9.56
CA SER A 1031 14.74 -47.61 -10.49
C SER A 1031 14.36 -49.09 -10.31
N ALA A 1032 13.81 -49.48 -9.15
CA ALA A 1032 13.57 -50.89 -8.82
C ALA A 1032 12.32 -51.50 -9.50
N ALA A 1033 11.33 -50.69 -9.90
CA ALA A 1033 10.00 -51.16 -10.28
C ALA A 1033 9.83 -51.60 -11.75
N LYS A 1034 10.88 -51.58 -12.58
CA LYS A 1034 10.80 -51.93 -14.03
C LYS A 1034 11.80 -53.01 -14.46
N LYS A 1035 11.62 -54.23 -13.94
CA LYS A 1035 12.10 -55.47 -14.60
C LYS A 1035 11.36 -56.71 -14.09
N VAL A 1036 11.22 -57.70 -14.98
CA VAL A 1036 10.76 -59.10 -14.79
C VAL A 1036 9.27 -59.42 -15.12
N LYS A 1037 9.09 -59.75 -16.42
CA LYS A 1037 8.29 -60.85 -17.00
C LYS A 1037 6.79 -60.69 -17.34
N VAL A 1038 6.53 -61.15 -18.58
CA VAL A 1038 5.27 -61.34 -19.34
C VAL A 1038 4.57 -60.03 -19.69
#